data_AF-A0A834XJ64-F1
#
_entry.id   AF-A0A834XJ64-F1
#
_cell.length_a   1.000
_cell.length_b   1.000
_cell.length_c   1.000
_cell.angle_alpha   90.00
_cell.angle_beta   90.00
_cell.angle_gamma   90.00
#
_symmetry.space_group_name_H-M   'P 1'
#
loop_
_entity.id
_entity.type
_entity.pdbx_description
1 polymer ?
#
loop_
_entity_poly.entity_id
_entity_poly.type
_entity_poly.pdbx_seq_one_letter_code
_entity_poly.pdbx_strand_id
1 'polypeptide(L)'
;MASPFNLLLMILLSLVASSAEENTSFIFNNGFFQSSNLTMDGVSSFTSNGLLQLTNATKQQKAHAFFPNPIHFTNPSNSFSSSFVFAIRSEYPTLSGHGIAFLISPTKALPGALPSQFLGLFNETTNGSHENHVFAVELDTIQNSEFEDINDNHVGININGLKSVKSAPAGYYRDGFQFQNLSLMSGFPMQVWVEYDGGKKGISVTLAPINVNKPETPLLTLSQDLSLILSNPFYVGFSSSTGSVLTCHYVLGWSFKLNGEAENLVISELPGLPELGGENEESMVLFIGLPLLSLCLIFLVSLAVFHFIKRKRKFSELLEDWEQDYGPHRFKYKDLYFATKGFQEKELLGSGGFGRVYKGTMPISKIEVAVKRVSHESRQGMREFVAEIVSIGRLRHRNLVPLLGYCRRKGELLLVYDFMPNGSLDKYLYNQPRVTLNWTQRFRIIKGVASGLCYLHEEWEQVVVHRDIKASNILLDSELNGRLGDFGLARLYDHGSDPQTTHVVGTLGYLAPEQTRTGKATTSSDVFAFGAFMLEVVCGRRPIEQGGGSDGVVLVDWVYGFFNRGEIVEAKDENLGMGREYREEEVELVLKLGLLCSNSEASRRPRMRQVVQYLNGDVALPDMSSLSLSSCSGLRLGHRQDHHDSAMSYPSSMDVSEMPVRVLESSTPSQVSGANSGQTSFQACTLLSVGQAFSGTQNVSSLQKDEAWRVNVRIQGCDLEHGYLCGTMEALNVPMADTPVVTFWEGEIVDTKNYTFFTGKWEATPEDDLRHWIKFPSFSPLMAQVEADGGKSLDLSNYPYIFMRWKEQYFVNVGTDCGLTIAGFYYVCFSCSDGSISGFYYDPNSSPFQKLELKSTNDGRAKAEEAVVDGSGTRQAMAASTSSTLLSSSFLPSTLTSPNKHHLFILPNSAKSHHNYRLSFKVQAVKPPPGVELPKVVPQFKPPFLGFTKTAEIWNSRACMIGLIGTFIVELILNKGILQVIGVDVGKGLDLPL
;
A
#
# COMPACT_ATOMS: atom_id res chain seq x y z
N MET A 1 84.03 -60.52 -36.56
CA MET A 1 83.69 -59.63 -35.43
C MET A 1 82.22 -59.82 -35.09
N ALA A 2 81.92 -60.70 -34.15
CA ALA A 2 80.65 -60.76 -33.44
C ALA A 2 80.97 -60.33 -32.01
N SER A 3 80.25 -59.31 -31.51
CA SER A 3 80.68 -58.55 -30.33
C SER A 3 80.57 -59.38 -29.04
N PRO A 4 81.42 -59.09 -28.03
CA PRO A 4 81.38 -59.71 -26.70
C PRO A 4 80.11 -59.38 -25.89
N PHE A 5 79.15 -58.64 -26.48
CA PHE A 5 77.91 -58.23 -25.85
C PHE A 5 76.89 -59.37 -25.73
N ASN A 6 76.87 -60.31 -26.69
CA ASN A 6 75.86 -61.38 -26.70
C ASN A 6 76.15 -62.51 -25.70
N LEU A 7 77.41 -62.72 -25.32
CA LEU A 7 77.77 -63.71 -24.30
C LEU A 7 77.48 -63.19 -22.88
N LEU A 8 77.67 -61.88 -22.65
CA LEU A 8 77.31 -61.22 -21.40
C LEU A 8 75.78 -61.17 -21.22
N LEU A 9 75.01 -60.96 -22.30
CA LEU A 9 73.55 -60.98 -22.25
C LEU A 9 73.00 -62.39 -21.97
N MET A 10 73.60 -63.45 -22.54
CA MET A 10 73.21 -64.84 -22.25
C MET A 10 73.60 -65.28 -20.83
N ILE A 11 74.71 -64.76 -20.27
CA ILE A 11 75.11 -65.00 -18.88
C ILE A 11 74.22 -64.20 -17.91
N LEU A 12 73.84 -62.96 -18.25
CA LEU A 12 72.83 -62.21 -17.48
C LEU A 12 71.43 -62.82 -17.56
N LEU A 13 71.04 -63.42 -18.71
CA LEU A 13 69.76 -64.13 -18.86
C LEU A 13 69.74 -65.50 -18.16
N SER A 14 70.90 -66.13 -17.92
CA SER A 14 71.00 -67.38 -17.15
C SER A 14 71.26 -67.16 -15.65
N LEU A 15 71.70 -65.97 -15.24
CA LEU A 15 71.78 -65.55 -13.82
C LEU A 15 70.46 -65.01 -13.24
N VAL A 16 69.41 -64.87 -14.07
CA VAL A 16 68.04 -64.60 -13.59
C VAL A 16 67.25 -65.89 -13.30
N ALA A 17 67.82 -67.06 -13.62
CA ALA A 17 67.29 -68.37 -13.25
C ALA A 17 68.04 -68.94 -12.04
N SER A 18 67.90 -68.29 -10.88
CA SER A 18 68.06 -68.95 -9.59
C SER A 18 66.87 -68.60 -8.73
N SER A 19 66.02 -69.59 -8.56
CA SER A 19 64.88 -69.66 -7.65
C SER A 19 65.19 -69.07 -6.27
N ALA A 20 64.47 -68.02 -5.91
CA ALA A 20 63.93 -67.90 -4.57
C ALA A 20 62.42 -68.14 -4.70
N GLU A 21 61.86 -69.00 -3.86
CA GLU A 21 60.42 -69.11 -3.67
C GLU A 21 59.86 -67.69 -3.53
N GLU A 22 59.03 -67.23 -4.48
CA GLU A 22 58.25 -66.01 -4.27
C GLU A 22 57.25 -66.29 -3.15
N ASN A 23 57.69 -66.07 -1.90
CA ASN A 23 56.83 -65.92 -0.75
C ASN A 23 56.02 -64.64 -0.95
N THR A 24 55.01 -64.70 -1.82
CA THR A 24 54.12 -63.58 -2.08
C THR A 24 53.47 -63.17 -0.78
N SER A 25 53.91 -62.03 -0.27
CA SER A 25 53.46 -61.44 0.97
C SER A 25 53.36 -59.94 0.80
N PHE A 26 52.34 -59.35 1.40
CA PHE A 26 52.15 -57.91 1.43
C PHE A 26 51.39 -57.51 2.67
N ILE A 27 51.63 -56.27 3.12
CA ILE A 27 50.93 -55.66 4.24
C ILE A 27 50.63 -54.19 3.93
N PHE A 28 49.37 -53.83 4.12
CA PHE A 28 48.84 -52.47 4.05
C PHE A 28 48.44 -52.05 5.47
N ASN A 29 49.41 -51.58 6.26
CA ASN A 29 49.21 -51.29 7.68
C ASN A 29 48.93 -49.81 7.98
N ASN A 30 49.53 -48.90 7.22
CA ASN A 30 49.32 -47.45 7.35
C ASN A 30 48.33 -46.97 6.27
N GLY A 31 47.23 -47.71 6.09
CA GLY A 31 46.30 -47.53 4.98
C GLY A 31 46.93 -47.83 3.61
N PHE A 32 46.28 -47.33 2.57
CA PHE A 32 46.58 -47.59 1.16
C PHE A 32 47.21 -46.37 0.44
N PHE A 33 47.70 -45.36 1.19
CA PHE A 33 48.26 -44.11 0.64
C PHE A 33 49.46 -44.30 -0.28
N GLN A 34 50.31 -45.28 0.01
CA GLN A 34 51.54 -45.57 -0.74
C GLN A 34 51.37 -46.71 -1.74
N SER A 35 50.18 -47.32 -1.80
CA SER A 35 49.86 -48.44 -2.68
C SER A 35 49.04 -47.97 -3.88
N SER A 36 49.68 -47.24 -4.80
CA SER A 36 49.14 -46.90 -6.13
C SER A 36 48.97 -48.12 -7.05
N ASN A 37 48.79 -49.31 -6.49
CA ASN A 37 48.97 -50.58 -7.18
C ASN A 37 47.77 -51.54 -7.05
N LEU A 38 46.73 -51.27 -6.25
CA LEU A 38 45.51 -52.10 -6.35
C LEU A 38 44.84 -51.88 -7.71
N THR A 39 44.42 -52.97 -8.36
CA THR A 39 43.57 -52.91 -9.55
C THR A 39 42.13 -52.73 -9.07
N MET A 40 41.55 -51.57 -9.33
CA MET A 40 40.20 -51.20 -8.91
C MET A 40 39.22 -51.25 -10.08
N ASP A 41 37.99 -51.72 -9.84
CA ASP A 41 36.86 -51.71 -10.79
C ASP A 41 35.59 -51.24 -10.08
N GLY A 42 34.65 -50.65 -10.82
CA GLY A 42 33.42 -50.07 -10.27
C GLY A 42 33.64 -48.77 -9.48
N VAL A 43 32.96 -48.60 -8.35
CA VAL A 43 32.96 -47.35 -7.56
C VAL A 43 34.03 -47.28 -6.46
N SER A 44 34.95 -48.24 -6.40
CA SER A 44 36.02 -48.26 -5.41
C SER A 44 36.97 -47.08 -5.56
N SER A 45 37.36 -46.47 -4.45
CA SER A 45 38.27 -45.34 -4.40
C SER A 45 39.09 -45.32 -3.11
N PHE A 46 40.15 -44.51 -3.10
CA PHE A 46 40.91 -44.24 -1.87
C PHE A 46 40.44 -42.94 -1.24
N THR A 47 40.24 -42.94 0.07
CA THR A 47 39.95 -41.70 0.81
C THR A 47 41.23 -40.86 0.97
N SER A 48 41.07 -39.57 1.26
CA SER A 48 42.19 -38.66 1.53
C SER A 48 43.03 -39.07 2.75
N ASN A 49 42.50 -39.92 3.63
CA ASN A 49 43.20 -40.50 4.77
C ASN A 49 43.57 -41.99 4.55
N GLY A 50 43.59 -42.47 3.31
CA GLY A 50 44.19 -43.75 2.95
C GLY A 50 43.36 -45.00 3.23
N LEU A 51 42.05 -44.87 3.45
CA LEU A 51 41.14 -46.02 3.49
C LEU A 51 40.87 -46.52 2.07
N LEU A 52 40.73 -47.83 1.91
CA LEU A 52 40.11 -48.39 0.72
C LEU A 52 38.59 -48.33 0.90
N GLN A 53 37.94 -47.41 0.20
CA GLN A 53 36.49 -47.31 0.14
C GLN A 53 36.01 -48.13 -1.05
N LEU A 54 35.42 -49.30 -0.80
CA LEU A 54 34.89 -50.15 -1.86
C LEU A 54 33.62 -49.52 -2.45
N THR A 55 32.67 -49.09 -1.63
CA THR A 55 31.46 -48.43 -2.12
C THR A 55 31.34 -47.00 -1.62
N ASN A 56 30.95 -46.09 -2.51
CA ASN A 56 30.43 -44.78 -2.16
C ASN A 56 28.90 -44.87 -2.01
N ALA A 57 28.27 -43.89 -1.35
CA ALA A 57 26.82 -43.85 -1.07
C ALA A 57 25.94 -43.64 -2.35
N THR A 58 26.24 -44.37 -3.42
CA THR A 58 25.46 -44.44 -4.66
C THR A 58 24.67 -45.73 -4.71
N LYS A 59 23.46 -45.70 -5.28
CA LYS A 59 22.57 -46.87 -5.32
C LYS A 59 22.94 -47.79 -6.49
N GLN A 60 22.81 -49.10 -6.25
CA GLN A 60 22.96 -50.15 -7.27
C GLN A 60 24.28 -50.11 -8.04
N GLN A 61 25.40 -49.97 -7.32
CA GLN A 61 26.75 -50.06 -7.88
C GLN A 61 27.48 -51.29 -7.34
N LYS A 62 28.54 -51.68 -8.03
CA LYS A 62 29.48 -52.72 -7.59
C LYS A 62 30.87 -52.15 -7.51
N ALA A 63 31.74 -52.80 -6.75
CA ALA A 63 33.11 -52.39 -6.61
C ALA A 63 34.03 -53.56 -6.34
N HIS A 64 35.22 -53.49 -6.92
CA HIS A 64 36.28 -54.49 -6.76
C HIS A 64 37.61 -53.83 -6.51
N ALA A 65 38.41 -54.44 -5.65
CA ALA A 65 39.80 -54.05 -5.43
C ALA A 65 40.68 -55.28 -5.31
N PHE A 66 41.59 -55.46 -6.28
CA PHE A 66 42.48 -56.62 -6.37
C PHE A 66 43.93 -56.26 -6.16
N PHE A 67 44.67 -57.16 -5.51
CA PHE A 67 46.13 -57.13 -5.56
C PHE A 67 46.59 -57.28 -7.02
N PRO A 68 47.52 -56.44 -7.52
CA PRO A 68 47.79 -56.33 -8.95
C PRO A 68 48.42 -57.58 -9.55
N ASN A 69 49.27 -58.24 -8.78
CA ASN A 69 50.10 -59.34 -9.24
C ASN A 69 49.36 -60.68 -9.07
N PRO A 70 49.42 -61.59 -10.06
CA PRO A 70 48.89 -62.93 -9.91
C PRO A 70 49.64 -63.71 -8.83
N ILE A 71 48.93 -64.63 -8.18
CA ILE A 71 49.47 -65.56 -7.19
C ILE A 71 49.38 -66.98 -7.77
N HIS A 72 50.42 -67.76 -7.52
CA HIS A 72 50.57 -69.10 -8.05
C HIS A 72 50.61 -70.15 -6.94
N PHE A 73 49.79 -71.19 -7.06
CA PHE A 73 49.99 -72.42 -6.30
C PHE A 73 50.98 -73.33 -7.03
N THR A 74 52.20 -73.41 -6.54
CA THR A 74 53.25 -74.29 -7.05
C THR A 74 53.07 -75.76 -6.63
N ASN A 75 52.25 -76.02 -5.61
CA ASN A 75 51.98 -77.35 -5.04
C ASN A 75 50.51 -77.41 -4.54
N PRO A 76 49.78 -78.52 -4.74
CA PRO A 76 48.45 -78.73 -4.13
C PRO A 76 48.40 -78.55 -2.61
N SER A 77 49.54 -78.65 -1.93
CA SER A 77 49.68 -78.46 -0.48
C SER A 77 49.92 -77.00 -0.08
N ASN A 78 49.93 -76.05 -1.04
CA ASN A 78 50.11 -74.64 -0.73
C ASN A 78 49.00 -74.13 0.18
N SER A 79 49.41 -73.31 1.13
CA SER A 79 48.56 -72.71 2.15
C SER A 79 48.56 -71.19 1.96
N PHE A 80 47.55 -70.50 2.46
CA PHE A 80 47.58 -69.04 2.53
C PHE A 80 46.94 -68.54 3.81
N SER A 81 47.35 -67.34 4.21
CA SER A 81 46.77 -66.59 5.30
C SER A 81 46.46 -65.19 4.81
N SER A 82 45.26 -64.69 5.10
CA SER A 82 44.81 -63.32 4.84
C SER A 82 44.22 -62.75 6.12
N SER A 83 44.58 -61.52 6.47
CA SER A 83 44.05 -60.80 7.62
C SER A 83 43.68 -59.38 7.19
N PHE A 84 42.44 -58.95 7.39
CA PHE A 84 42.03 -57.59 7.04
C PHE A 84 41.09 -56.99 8.09
N VAL A 85 41.15 -55.66 8.20
CA VAL A 85 40.25 -54.88 9.05
C VAL A 85 39.25 -54.17 8.16
N PHE A 86 37.96 -54.36 8.44
CA PHE A 86 36.87 -53.77 7.68
C PHE A 86 35.88 -53.02 8.58
N ALA A 87 35.07 -52.17 7.96
CA ALA A 87 33.88 -51.60 8.60
C ALA A 87 32.78 -51.37 7.56
N ILE A 88 31.54 -51.70 7.93
CA ILE A 88 30.34 -51.45 7.12
C ILE A 88 29.57 -50.31 7.79
N ARG A 89 29.44 -49.18 7.10
CA ARG A 89 28.76 -47.98 7.61
C ARG A 89 27.55 -47.65 6.76
N SER A 90 26.37 -47.77 7.35
CA SER A 90 25.13 -47.37 6.71
C SER A 90 24.68 -45.97 7.18
N GLU A 91 23.99 -45.24 6.30
CA GLU A 91 23.31 -43.97 6.65
C GLU A 91 22.27 -44.17 7.78
N TYR A 92 21.60 -45.33 7.79
CA TYR A 92 20.57 -45.66 8.76
C TYR A 92 21.09 -46.73 9.73
N PRO A 93 21.06 -46.51 11.06
CA PRO A 93 21.60 -47.45 12.04
C PRO A 93 20.94 -48.84 12.05
N THR A 94 19.72 -48.96 11.51
CA THR A 94 18.90 -50.18 11.54
C THR A 94 18.70 -50.83 10.18
N LEU A 95 19.26 -50.26 9.10
CA LEU A 95 19.15 -50.79 7.75
C LEU A 95 20.52 -50.72 7.07
N SER A 96 21.01 -51.81 6.50
CA SER A 96 22.27 -51.85 5.73
C SER A 96 22.00 -52.07 4.24
N GLY A 97 23.02 -51.85 3.41
CA GLY A 97 23.13 -52.39 2.07
C GLY A 97 23.64 -53.84 2.11
N HIS A 98 23.93 -54.40 0.94
CA HIS A 98 24.54 -55.73 0.83
C HIS A 98 26.01 -55.68 1.23
N GLY A 99 26.57 -56.80 1.68
CA GLY A 99 27.85 -56.86 2.36
C GLY A 99 29.14 -56.67 1.53
N ILE A 100 30.22 -57.20 2.10
CA ILE A 100 31.58 -57.23 1.53
C ILE A 100 32.07 -58.68 1.47
N ALA A 101 32.79 -59.05 0.41
CA ALA A 101 33.39 -60.36 0.26
C ALA A 101 34.90 -60.26 0.03
N PHE A 102 35.70 -60.99 0.81
CA PHE A 102 37.06 -61.33 0.41
C PHE A 102 37.00 -62.43 -0.64
N LEU A 103 37.71 -62.30 -1.75
CA LEU A 103 37.64 -63.29 -2.83
C LEU A 103 39.00 -63.66 -3.43
N ILE A 104 38.99 -64.85 -4.02
CA ILE A 104 40.03 -65.38 -4.89
C ILE A 104 39.37 -65.72 -6.23
N SER A 105 39.89 -65.18 -7.32
CA SER A 105 39.32 -65.34 -8.67
C SER A 105 40.39 -65.53 -9.75
N PRO A 106 40.07 -66.15 -10.90
CA PRO A 106 41.00 -66.30 -12.02
C PRO A 106 41.29 -64.99 -12.75
N THR A 107 40.49 -63.94 -12.52
CA THR A 107 40.58 -62.63 -13.20
C THR A 107 40.29 -61.49 -12.24
N LYS A 108 40.89 -60.32 -12.51
CA LYS A 108 40.69 -59.06 -11.76
C LYS A 108 39.45 -58.27 -12.21
N ALA A 109 38.95 -58.53 -13.42
CA ALA A 109 37.67 -57.99 -13.88
C ALA A 109 36.66 -59.14 -13.79
N LEU A 110 35.60 -59.00 -12.99
CA LEU A 110 34.49 -59.95 -12.92
C LEU A 110 33.40 -59.50 -13.91
N PRO A 111 33.51 -59.85 -15.21
CA PRO A 111 32.61 -59.33 -16.24
C PRO A 111 31.19 -59.80 -16.00
N GLY A 112 30.24 -58.88 -16.18
CA GLY A 112 28.82 -59.18 -16.04
C GLY A 112 28.33 -59.35 -14.60
N ALA A 113 29.19 -59.25 -13.57
CA ALA A 113 28.74 -59.30 -12.19
C ALA A 113 27.75 -58.16 -11.88
N LEU A 114 26.72 -58.45 -11.08
CA LEU A 114 25.64 -57.51 -10.77
C LEU A 114 25.80 -56.90 -9.37
N PRO A 115 25.28 -55.67 -9.15
CA PRO A 115 25.19 -55.09 -7.82
C PRO A 115 24.07 -55.76 -7.00
N SER A 116 23.66 -55.14 -5.89
CA SER A 116 22.61 -55.66 -5.02
C SER A 116 22.98 -57.04 -4.43
N GLN A 117 22.04 -57.99 -4.40
CA GLN A 117 22.17 -59.29 -3.75
C GLN A 117 23.29 -60.17 -4.31
N PHE A 118 23.89 -59.80 -5.45
CA PHE A 118 24.98 -60.56 -6.06
C PHE A 118 26.38 -60.25 -5.50
N LEU A 119 26.49 -59.34 -4.52
CA LEU A 119 27.75 -58.89 -3.89
C LEU A 119 28.84 -58.40 -4.86
N GLY A 120 28.49 -58.12 -6.12
CA GLY A 120 29.45 -57.85 -7.18
C GLY A 120 30.23 -59.08 -7.65
N LEU A 121 29.87 -60.30 -7.24
CA LEU A 121 30.61 -61.53 -7.56
C LEU A 121 30.10 -62.23 -8.82
N PHE A 122 28.78 -62.38 -8.96
CA PHE A 122 28.14 -63.17 -10.02
C PHE A 122 26.97 -62.41 -10.65
N ASN A 123 26.26 -63.08 -11.56
CA ASN A 123 24.97 -62.64 -12.10
C ASN A 123 24.00 -63.81 -12.17
N GLU A 124 22.80 -63.57 -12.70
CA GLU A 124 21.73 -64.57 -12.81
C GLU A 124 22.16 -65.85 -13.57
N THR A 125 23.11 -65.77 -14.51
CA THR A 125 23.54 -66.92 -15.32
C THR A 125 24.82 -67.57 -14.83
N THR A 126 25.70 -66.83 -14.15
CA THR A 126 26.98 -67.36 -13.63
C THR A 126 26.87 -67.88 -12.21
N ASN A 127 25.88 -67.46 -11.43
CA ASN A 127 25.72 -67.90 -10.04
C ASN A 127 25.60 -69.44 -9.93
N GLY A 128 26.55 -70.08 -9.24
CA GLY A 128 26.60 -71.53 -9.04
C GLY A 128 27.31 -72.32 -10.14
N SER A 129 27.84 -71.66 -11.18
CA SER A 129 28.56 -72.32 -12.27
C SER A 129 29.95 -72.80 -11.84
N HIS A 130 30.27 -74.07 -12.06
CA HIS A 130 31.60 -74.63 -11.76
C HIS A 130 32.75 -73.99 -12.56
N GLU A 131 32.45 -73.34 -13.68
CA GLU A 131 33.40 -72.65 -14.55
C GLU A 131 33.90 -71.31 -13.98
N ASN A 132 33.33 -70.84 -12.86
CA ASN A 132 33.71 -69.55 -12.26
C ASN A 132 35.12 -69.59 -11.64
N HIS A 133 35.49 -70.72 -11.03
CA HIS A 133 36.73 -70.88 -10.26
C HIS A 133 36.93 -69.81 -9.16
N VAL A 134 35.84 -69.39 -8.50
CA VAL A 134 35.83 -68.35 -7.47
C VAL A 134 35.65 -68.97 -6.08
N PHE A 135 36.50 -68.55 -5.16
CA PHE A 135 36.32 -68.74 -3.72
C PHE A 135 36.08 -67.39 -3.06
N ALA A 136 35.11 -67.28 -2.17
CA ALA A 136 34.88 -66.06 -1.41
C ALA A 136 34.49 -66.35 0.05
N VAL A 137 34.81 -65.38 0.91
CA VAL A 137 34.31 -65.29 2.28
C VAL A 137 33.44 -64.04 2.35
N GLU A 138 32.13 -64.22 2.45
CA GLU A 138 31.16 -63.13 2.51
C GLU A 138 30.91 -62.68 3.96
N LEU A 139 30.73 -61.38 4.12
CA LEU A 139 30.32 -60.70 5.34
C LEU A 139 29.03 -59.96 4.98
N ASP A 140 27.88 -60.65 5.11
CA ASP A 140 26.61 -60.15 4.60
C ASP A 140 25.72 -59.54 5.69
N THR A 141 25.08 -58.44 5.32
CA THR A 141 24.20 -57.63 6.19
C THR A 141 22.75 -57.61 5.71
N ILE A 142 22.40 -58.46 4.74
CA ILE A 142 21.04 -58.64 4.24
C ILE A 142 20.72 -60.14 4.19
N GLN A 143 19.46 -60.49 4.46
CA GLN A 143 18.98 -61.86 4.29
C GLN A 143 18.33 -62.02 2.91
N ASN A 144 18.96 -62.79 2.03
CA ASN A 144 18.42 -63.20 0.75
C ASN A 144 17.90 -64.64 0.79
N SER A 145 16.58 -64.79 0.82
CA SER A 145 15.93 -66.12 0.82
C SER A 145 16.25 -66.96 -0.43
N GLU A 146 16.56 -66.31 -1.55
CA GLU A 146 16.98 -66.96 -2.80
C GLU A 146 18.31 -67.70 -2.67
N PHE A 147 19.21 -67.23 -1.80
CA PHE A 147 20.54 -67.81 -1.60
C PHE A 147 20.64 -68.65 -0.32
N GLU A 148 19.50 -68.86 0.35
CA GLU A 148 19.36 -69.64 1.59
C GLU A 148 20.15 -69.06 2.77
N ASP A 149 20.19 -67.73 2.88
CA ASP A 149 20.86 -67.04 3.97
C ASP A 149 20.22 -67.34 5.33
N ILE A 150 21.07 -67.65 6.30
CA ILE A 150 20.65 -68.05 7.65
C ILE A 150 20.04 -66.88 8.45
N ASN A 151 20.46 -65.65 8.19
CA ASN A 151 19.93 -64.40 8.74
C ASN A 151 20.55 -63.19 8.00
N ASP A 152 20.19 -61.97 8.42
CA ASP A 152 20.65 -60.69 7.86
C ASP A 152 21.98 -60.18 8.45
N ASN A 153 22.75 -61.05 9.13
CA ASN A 153 24.01 -60.70 9.76
C ASN A 153 24.89 -61.95 9.94
N HIS A 154 25.47 -62.41 8.84
CA HIS A 154 26.21 -63.68 8.81
C HIS A 154 27.54 -63.60 8.07
N VAL A 155 28.40 -64.56 8.38
CA VAL A 155 29.65 -64.82 7.65
C VAL A 155 29.49 -66.14 6.90
N GLY A 156 29.90 -66.17 5.64
CA GLY A 156 29.71 -67.31 4.76
C GLY A 156 30.98 -67.69 3.99
N ILE A 157 31.09 -68.96 3.59
CA ILE A 157 32.10 -69.47 2.67
C ILE A 157 31.41 -69.87 1.37
N ASN A 158 31.72 -69.14 0.31
CA ASN A 158 31.11 -69.26 -1.01
C ASN A 158 32.09 -69.89 -2.00
N ILE A 159 31.61 -70.88 -2.75
CA ILE A 159 32.38 -71.54 -3.79
C ILE A 159 31.54 -71.49 -5.06
N ASN A 160 32.02 -70.76 -6.07
CA ASN A 160 31.40 -70.62 -7.39
C ASN A 160 29.96 -70.07 -7.43
N GLY A 161 29.35 -69.70 -6.30
CA GLY A 161 28.01 -69.09 -6.22
C GLY A 161 27.73 -68.49 -4.84
N LEU A 162 26.61 -67.77 -4.71
CA LEU A 162 26.21 -67.03 -3.50
C LEU A 162 25.59 -67.90 -2.42
N LYS A 163 25.13 -69.10 -2.75
CA LYS A 163 24.72 -70.06 -1.72
C LYS A 163 25.96 -70.53 -0.95
N SER A 164 26.08 -70.08 0.29
CA SER A 164 27.18 -70.44 1.19
C SER A 164 27.26 -71.96 1.42
N VAL A 165 28.44 -72.54 1.23
CA VAL A 165 28.71 -73.97 1.56
C VAL A 165 28.70 -74.17 3.07
N LYS A 166 29.16 -73.15 3.81
CA LYS A 166 29.06 -73.09 5.26
C LYS A 166 28.93 -71.64 5.72
N SER A 167 27.97 -71.37 6.59
CA SER A 167 27.73 -70.04 7.16
C SER A 167 27.45 -70.12 8.66
N ALA A 168 27.67 -69.01 9.35
CA ALA A 168 27.36 -68.84 10.77
C ALA A 168 26.98 -67.37 11.05
N PRO A 169 26.13 -67.10 12.05
CA PRO A 169 25.85 -65.72 12.47
C PRO A 169 27.16 -64.99 12.79
N ALA A 170 27.24 -63.70 12.49
CA ALA A 170 28.45 -62.93 12.74
C ALA A 170 28.74 -62.85 14.24
N GLY A 171 29.92 -63.33 14.65
CA GLY A 171 30.30 -63.40 16.05
C GLY A 171 31.67 -64.03 16.26
N TYR A 172 32.06 -64.21 17.51
CA TYR A 172 33.33 -64.83 17.89
C TYR A 172 33.23 -65.58 19.20
N TYR A 173 34.09 -66.57 19.41
CA TYR A 173 34.13 -67.31 20.67
C TYR A 173 35.16 -66.68 21.62
N ARG A 174 34.71 -66.21 22.78
CA ARG A 174 35.58 -65.78 23.88
C ARG A 174 35.89 -67.00 24.77
N ASP A 175 37.17 -67.14 25.14
CA ASP A 175 37.68 -68.22 26.00
C ASP A 175 37.33 -69.64 25.50
N GLY A 176 37.13 -69.81 24.18
CA GLY A 176 36.85 -71.10 23.53
C GLY A 176 35.43 -71.66 23.69
N PHE A 177 34.59 -71.08 24.54
CA PHE A 177 33.26 -71.66 24.85
C PHE A 177 32.09 -70.68 24.74
N GLN A 178 32.30 -69.36 24.86
CA GLN A 178 31.20 -68.39 24.86
C GLN A 178 31.10 -67.65 23.54
N PHE A 179 30.02 -67.88 22.79
CA PHE A 179 29.74 -67.16 21.56
C PHE A 179 29.27 -65.73 21.85
N GLN A 180 29.95 -64.74 21.25
CA GLN A 180 29.65 -63.32 21.33
C GLN A 180 29.14 -62.84 19.97
N ASN A 181 27.89 -62.37 19.94
CA ASN A 181 27.29 -61.81 18.73
C ASN A 181 27.97 -60.50 18.35
N LEU A 182 28.21 -60.32 17.04
CA LEU A 182 28.67 -59.08 16.45
C LEU A 182 27.66 -58.62 15.41
N SER A 183 27.47 -57.31 15.27
CA SER A 183 26.71 -56.74 14.18
C SER A 183 27.67 -56.19 13.13
N LEU A 184 27.72 -56.82 11.96
CA LEU A 184 28.60 -56.43 10.85
C LEU A 184 28.35 -54.97 10.41
N MET A 185 27.10 -54.51 10.51
CA MET A 185 26.67 -53.14 10.20
C MET A 185 26.82 -52.14 11.35
N SER A 186 27.50 -52.50 12.45
CA SER A 186 27.66 -51.62 13.62
C SER A 186 28.47 -50.35 13.36
N GLY A 187 29.14 -50.23 12.20
CA GLY A 187 30.00 -49.11 11.84
C GLY A 187 31.35 -49.07 12.58
N PHE A 188 31.61 -50.00 13.49
CA PHE A 188 32.88 -50.16 14.17
C PHE A 188 33.82 -51.10 13.41
N PRO A 189 35.15 -50.85 13.43
CA PRO A 189 36.12 -51.73 12.80
C PRO A 189 36.13 -53.14 13.41
N MET A 190 36.17 -54.15 12.54
CA MET A 190 36.32 -55.56 12.88
C MET A 190 37.44 -56.18 12.06
N GLN A 191 38.09 -57.20 12.58
CA GLN A 191 39.17 -57.91 11.92
C GLN A 191 38.74 -59.34 11.56
N VAL A 192 39.11 -59.76 10.35
CA VAL A 192 38.85 -61.09 9.81
C VAL A 192 40.16 -61.76 9.44
N TRP A 193 40.28 -63.04 9.79
CA TRP A 193 41.36 -63.92 9.37
C TRP A 193 40.78 -65.04 8.51
N VAL A 194 41.29 -65.17 7.29
CA VAL A 194 40.96 -66.25 6.35
C VAL A 194 42.22 -67.07 6.12
N GLU A 195 42.19 -68.31 6.57
CA GLU A 195 43.34 -69.21 6.52
C GLU A 195 42.97 -70.50 5.79
N TYR A 196 43.87 -70.93 4.90
CA TYR A 196 43.77 -72.20 4.21
C TYR A 196 45.03 -73.02 4.45
N ASP A 197 44.88 -74.18 5.08
CA ASP A 197 45.93 -75.20 5.25
C ASP A 197 45.78 -76.21 4.10
N GLY A 198 46.62 -76.08 3.08
CA GLY A 198 46.61 -76.94 1.90
C GLY A 198 47.06 -78.38 2.18
N GLY A 199 47.75 -78.64 3.29
CA GLY A 199 48.10 -80.00 3.72
C GLY A 199 46.89 -80.72 4.30
N LYS A 200 46.08 -80.02 5.10
CA LYS A 200 44.84 -80.55 5.70
C LYS A 200 43.60 -80.33 4.84
N LYS A 201 43.71 -79.55 3.77
CA LYS A 201 42.57 -79.07 2.96
C LYS A 201 41.53 -78.36 3.82
N GLY A 202 41.99 -77.61 4.83
CA GLY A 202 41.15 -76.97 5.82
C GLY A 202 41.10 -75.47 5.61
N ILE A 203 39.90 -74.90 5.57
CA ILE A 203 39.64 -73.47 5.54
C ILE A 203 39.12 -73.07 6.92
N SER A 204 39.73 -72.08 7.55
CA SER A 204 39.25 -71.48 8.79
C SER A 204 39.03 -69.98 8.62
N VAL A 205 37.87 -69.52 9.06
CA VAL A 205 37.51 -68.10 9.08
C VAL A 205 37.26 -67.68 10.52
N THR A 206 37.97 -66.64 10.96
CA THR A 206 37.83 -66.06 12.29
C THR A 206 37.45 -64.59 12.16
N LEU A 207 36.55 -64.10 13.01
CA LEU A 207 36.09 -62.71 13.07
C LEU A 207 36.21 -62.22 14.52
N ALA A 208 36.60 -60.97 14.75
CA ALA A 208 36.54 -60.34 16.07
C ALA A 208 36.50 -58.80 15.94
N PRO A 209 36.06 -58.06 16.98
CA PRO A 209 36.28 -56.61 17.05
C PRO A 209 37.77 -56.28 17.01
N ILE A 210 38.14 -55.11 16.46
CA ILE A 210 39.55 -54.73 16.28
C ILE A 210 40.40 -54.74 17.56
N ASN A 211 39.79 -54.48 18.73
CA ASN A 211 40.50 -54.43 20.01
C ASN A 211 40.61 -55.79 20.72
N VAL A 212 40.24 -56.88 20.04
CA VAL A 212 40.28 -58.24 20.57
C VAL A 212 41.32 -59.05 19.79
N ASN A 213 42.24 -59.71 20.49
CA ASN A 213 43.21 -60.62 19.85
C ASN A 213 42.48 -61.73 19.09
N LYS A 214 43.13 -62.27 18.04
CA LYS A 214 42.59 -63.39 17.24
C LYS A 214 42.07 -64.53 18.14
N PRO A 215 40.77 -64.84 18.11
CA PRO A 215 40.20 -65.96 18.85
C PRO A 215 40.85 -67.30 18.47
N GLU A 216 41.08 -68.17 19.45
CA GLU A 216 41.63 -69.51 19.22
C GLU A 216 40.66 -70.44 18.47
N THR A 217 39.36 -70.22 18.68
CA THR A 217 38.29 -71.00 18.02
C THR A 217 37.78 -70.23 16.80
N PRO A 218 37.96 -70.75 15.57
CA PRO A 218 37.43 -70.12 14.36
C PRO A 218 35.90 -70.05 14.38
N LEU A 219 35.34 -69.03 13.72
CA LEU A 219 33.90 -68.92 13.52
C LEU A 219 33.41 -70.00 12.55
N LEU A 220 34.16 -70.23 11.47
CA LEU A 220 33.88 -71.25 10.47
C LEU A 220 35.10 -72.14 10.26
N THR A 221 34.83 -73.43 10.02
CA THR A 221 35.84 -74.39 9.55
C THR A 221 35.23 -75.29 8.48
N LEU A 222 35.85 -75.39 7.32
CA LEU A 222 35.39 -76.20 6.19
C LEU A 222 36.55 -77.05 5.67
N SER A 223 36.33 -78.34 5.49
CA SER A 223 37.30 -79.23 4.84
C SER A 223 37.00 -79.25 3.33
N GLN A 224 37.78 -78.52 2.54
CA GLN A 224 37.62 -78.41 1.10
C GLN A 224 38.97 -78.22 0.41
N ASP A 225 39.23 -79.01 -0.63
CA ASP A 225 40.45 -78.85 -1.43
C ASP A 225 40.28 -77.69 -2.43
N LEU A 226 40.90 -76.54 -2.12
CA LEU A 226 40.85 -75.36 -2.99
C LEU A 226 41.69 -75.54 -4.26
N SER A 227 42.62 -76.49 -4.32
CA SER A 227 43.43 -76.73 -5.54
C SER A 227 42.60 -77.29 -6.70
N LEU A 228 41.42 -77.84 -6.42
CA LEU A 228 40.46 -78.31 -7.42
C LEU A 228 39.50 -77.21 -7.89
N ILE A 229 39.43 -76.09 -7.16
CA ILE A 229 38.48 -75.00 -7.41
C ILE A 229 39.20 -73.83 -8.07
N LEU A 230 40.36 -73.45 -7.54
CA LEU A 230 41.11 -72.27 -7.98
C LEU A 230 41.90 -72.56 -9.26
N SER A 231 41.75 -71.71 -10.26
CA SER A 231 42.62 -71.70 -11.44
C SER A 231 43.94 -71.02 -11.12
N ASN A 232 45.05 -71.54 -11.64
CA ASN A 232 46.39 -70.98 -11.43
C ASN A 232 46.88 -70.31 -12.73
N PRO A 233 47.29 -69.02 -12.73
CA PRO A 233 47.29 -68.08 -11.59
C PRO A 233 45.90 -67.64 -11.14
N PHE A 234 45.81 -67.19 -9.88
CA PHE A 234 44.64 -66.51 -9.33
C PHE A 234 45.00 -65.12 -8.76
N TYR A 235 43.98 -64.32 -8.47
CA TYR A 235 44.07 -63.00 -7.88
C TYR A 235 43.30 -62.97 -6.56
N VAL A 236 43.80 -62.21 -5.59
CA VAL A 236 43.16 -61.97 -4.30
C VAL A 236 42.65 -60.54 -4.24
N GLY A 237 41.49 -60.33 -3.64
CA GLY A 237 40.91 -59.00 -3.55
C GLY A 237 39.64 -58.94 -2.71
N PHE A 238 38.90 -57.85 -2.89
CA PHE A 238 37.61 -57.60 -2.28
C PHE A 238 36.55 -57.27 -3.33
N SER A 239 35.32 -57.71 -3.07
CA SER A 239 34.11 -57.36 -3.83
C SER A 239 33.07 -56.80 -2.87
N SER A 240 32.31 -55.81 -3.32
CA SER A 240 31.17 -55.30 -2.58
C SER A 240 30.15 -54.69 -3.54
N SER A 241 28.90 -54.61 -3.11
CA SER A 241 27.82 -53.99 -3.87
C SER A 241 26.98 -53.07 -2.99
N THR A 242 26.37 -52.06 -3.61
CA THR A 242 25.32 -51.27 -2.96
C THR A 242 23.95 -51.71 -3.43
N GLY A 243 22.99 -51.68 -2.51
CA GLY A 243 21.57 -51.93 -2.78
C GLY A 243 20.78 -50.63 -2.87
N SER A 244 19.56 -50.64 -2.31
CA SER A 244 18.68 -49.46 -2.21
C SER A 244 19.06 -48.53 -1.06
N VAL A 245 19.75 -49.06 -0.04
CA VAL A 245 20.23 -48.33 1.15
C VAL A 245 21.66 -47.84 0.91
N LEU A 246 21.95 -46.60 1.32
CA LEU A 246 23.27 -46.01 1.17
C LEU A 246 24.23 -46.58 2.21
N THR A 247 25.18 -47.40 1.77
CA THR A 247 26.14 -48.08 2.65
C THR A 247 27.54 -48.01 2.06
N CYS A 248 28.48 -47.61 2.91
CA CYS A 248 29.89 -47.53 2.60
C CYS A 248 30.63 -48.72 3.23
N HIS A 249 31.40 -49.43 2.40
CA HIS A 249 32.26 -50.52 2.82
C HIS A 249 33.71 -50.06 2.80
N TYR A 250 34.37 -50.15 3.96
CA TYR A 250 35.76 -49.74 4.13
C TYR A 250 36.64 -50.93 4.47
N VAL A 251 37.85 -50.96 3.89
CA VAL A 251 38.96 -51.78 4.36
C VAL A 251 40.03 -50.82 4.88
N LEU A 252 40.42 -50.97 6.15
CA LEU A 252 41.34 -50.09 6.85
C LEU A 252 42.79 -50.58 6.70
N GLY A 253 42.98 -51.88 6.66
CA GLY A 253 44.28 -52.52 6.47
C GLY A 253 44.12 -53.97 6.05
N TRP A 254 45.13 -54.49 5.37
CA TRP A 254 45.10 -55.84 4.80
C TRP A 254 46.51 -56.43 4.73
N SER A 255 46.67 -57.65 5.24
CA SER A 255 47.90 -58.44 5.20
C SER A 255 47.60 -59.79 4.56
N PHE A 256 48.49 -60.26 3.70
CA PHE A 256 48.37 -61.54 3.03
C PHE A 256 49.74 -62.21 2.96
N LYS A 257 49.76 -63.53 3.10
CA LYS A 257 50.96 -64.34 2.93
C LYS A 257 50.62 -65.69 2.33
N LEU A 258 51.36 -66.05 1.28
CA LEU A 258 51.39 -67.40 0.74
C LEU A 258 52.36 -68.26 1.56
N ASN A 259 51.97 -69.50 1.87
CA ASN A 259 52.75 -70.50 2.61
C ASN A 259 53.30 -70.01 3.96
N GLY A 260 52.48 -69.29 4.73
CA GLY A 260 52.81 -68.85 6.07
C GLY A 260 51.68 -68.06 6.70
N GLU A 261 51.91 -67.61 7.94
CA GLU A 261 50.97 -66.74 8.65
C GLU A 261 51.13 -65.28 8.20
N ALA A 262 50.01 -64.63 7.89
CA ALA A 262 50.00 -63.22 7.52
C ALA A 262 50.49 -62.36 8.69
N GLU A 263 51.24 -61.29 8.38
CA GLU A 263 51.74 -60.39 9.41
C GLU A 263 50.59 -59.66 10.13
N ASN A 264 50.71 -59.52 11.45
CA ASN A 264 49.71 -58.85 12.27
C ASN A 264 49.64 -57.35 11.93
N LEU A 265 48.43 -56.84 11.77
CA LEU A 265 48.19 -55.42 11.56
C LEU A 265 48.39 -54.64 12.87
N VAL A 266 49.19 -53.58 12.84
CA VAL A 266 49.39 -52.68 13.99
C VAL A 266 48.23 -51.71 14.05
N ILE A 267 47.29 -51.97 14.97
CA ILE A 267 46.01 -51.24 15.09
C ILE A 267 46.19 -49.73 15.20
N SER A 268 47.25 -49.27 15.90
CA SER A 268 47.53 -47.83 16.09
C SER A 268 47.95 -47.09 14.83
N GLU A 269 48.35 -47.79 13.77
CA GLU A 269 48.74 -47.20 12.48
C GLU A 269 47.60 -47.21 11.45
N LEU A 270 46.48 -47.87 11.75
CA LEU A 270 45.37 -47.95 10.83
C LEU A 270 44.66 -46.58 10.70
N PRO A 271 44.25 -46.19 9.47
CA PRO A 271 43.53 -44.95 9.24
C PRO A 271 42.17 -44.95 9.95
N GLY A 272 41.83 -43.81 10.56
CA GLY A 272 40.54 -43.62 11.22
C GLY A 272 39.38 -43.61 10.23
N LEU A 273 38.23 -44.16 10.63
CA LEU A 273 37.01 -44.12 9.80
C LEU A 273 36.44 -42.69 9.71
N PRO A 274 35.86 -42.27 8.58
CA PRO A 274 35.24 -40.95 8.44
C PRO A 274 34.04 -40.84 9.38
N GLU A 275 33.92 -39.77 10.17
CA GLU A 275 32.82 -39.62 11.13
C GLU A 275 31.45 -39.82 10.46
N LEU A 276 30.65 -40.77 10.99
CA LEU A 276 29.27 -41.00 10.54
C LEU A 276 28.43 -39.77 10.89
N GLY A 277 28.06 -38.98 9.89
CA GLY A 277 26.88 -38.10 9.94
C GLY A 277 26.73 -37.29 11.23
N GLY A 278 27.83 -36.69 11.69
CA GLY A 278 27.85 -35.58 12.62
C GLY A 278 28.24 -34.29 11.90
N GLU A 279 27.92 -34.14 10.61
CA GLU A 279 28.08 -32.86 9.94
C GLU A 279 26.98 -31.88 10.42
N ASN A 280 27.27 -31.30 11.57
CA ASN A 280 27.03 -29.90 11.89
C ASN A 280 25.57 -29.41 11.87
N GLU A 281 24.79 -29.77 12.89
CA GLU A 281 23.63 -28.93 13.26
C GLU A 281 24.05 -27.48 13.56
N GLU A 282 25.31 -27.21 13.95
CA GLU A 282 25.77 -25.83 14.14
C GLU A 282 26.21 -25.10 12.85
N SER A 283 26.61 -25.79 11.78
CA SER A 283 27.10 -25.12 10.55
C SER A 283 26.06 -25.05 9.43
N MET A 284 25.11 -25.99 9.34
CA MET A 284 24.01 -25.87 8.36
C MET A 284 22.99 -24.80 8.80
N VAL A 285 22.79 -24.61 10.11
CA VAL A 285 22.03 -23.48 10.67
C VAL A 285 22.75 -22.15 10.41
N LEU A 286 24.08 -22.10 10.37
CA LEU A 286 24.81 -20.87 10.03
C LEU A 286 24.87 -20.59 8.52
N PHE A 287 24.98 -21.60 7.65
CA PHE A 287 25.09 -21.39 6.20
C PHE A 287 23.76 -21.28 5.47
N ILE A 288 22.74 -22.02 5.90
CA ILE A 288 21.38 -21.97 5.33
C ILE A 288 20.46 -21.18 6.27
N GLY A 289 20.56 -21.42 7.57
CA GLY A 289 19.75 -20.72 8.56
C GLY A 289 20.10 -19.24 8.67
N LEU A 290 21.36 -18.78 8.63
CA LEU A 290 21.66 -17.34 8.73
C LEU A 290 21.14 -16.54 7.52
N PRO A 291 21.28 -17.00 6.25
CA PRO A 291 20.61 -16.38 5.10
C PRO A 291 19.08 -16.45 5.17
N LEU A 292 18.49 -17.56 5.62
CA LEU A 292 17.03 -17.66 5.78
C LEU A 292 16.51 -16.80 6.93
N LEU A 293 17.24 -16.70 8.04
CA LEU A 293 16.89 -15.88 9.20
C LEU A 293 17.05 -14.40 8.87
N SER A 294 18.09 -14.04 8.11
CA SER A 294 18.24 -12.67 7.58
C SER A 294 17.20 -12.36 6.51
N LEU A 295 16.83 -13.28 5.63
CA LEU A 295 15.73 -13.11 4.67
C LEU A 295 14.38 -12.99 5.39
N CYS A 296 14.12 -13.80 6.42
CA CYS A 296 12.94 -13.69 7.28
C CYS A 296 12.94 -12.39 8.07
N LEU A 297 14.08 -11.93 8.59
CA LEU A 297 14.20 -10.66 9.30
C LEU A 297 13.96 -9.48 8.34
N ILE A 298 14.54 -9.52 7.13
CA ILE A 298 14.29 -8.53 6.08
C ILE A 298 12.82 -8.57 5.64
N PHE A 299 12.20 -9.74 5.55
CA PHE A 299 10.77 -9.89 5.25
C PHE A 299 9.89 -9.34 6.37
N LEU A 300 10.21 -9.59 7.63
CA LEU A 300 9.48 -9.04 8.79
C LEU A 300 9.68 -7.53 8.93
N VAL A 301 10.89 -7.03 8.70
CA VAL A 301 11.19 -5.59 8.69
C VAL A 301 10.50 -4.93 7.50
N SER A 302 10.51 -5.51 6.31
CA SER A 302 9.80 -4.98 5.16
C SER A 302 8.28 -5.04 5.33
N LEU A 303 7.73 -6.08 6.00
CA LEU A 303 6.33 -6.12 6.41
C LEU A 303 6.02 -5.06 7.46
N ALA A 304 6.89 -4.85 8.45
CA ALA A 304 6.72 -3.82 9.48
C ALA A 304 6.84 -2.42 8.89
N VAL A 305 7.78 -2.18 7.97
CA VAL A 305 7.95 -0.95 7.21
C VAL A 305 6.79 -0.76 6.24
N PHE A 306 6.32 -1.80 5.55
CA PHE A 306 5.14 -1.73 4.70
C PHE A 306 3.91 -1.44 5.53
N HIS A 307 3.74 -2.08 6.70
CA HIS A 307 2.65 -1.82 7.61
C HIS A 307 2.77 -0.42 8.24
N PHE A 308 3.98 0.06 8.52
CA PHE A 308 4.26 1.40 9.02
C PHE A 308 4.03 2.46 7.94
N ILE A 309 4.45 2.24 6.70
CA ILE A 309 4.20 3.09 5.54
C ILE A 309 2.72 3.05 5.18
N LYS A 310 2.07 1.89 5.22
CA LYS A 310 0.61 1.76 5.02
C LYS A 310 -0.13 2.47 6.14
N ARG A 311 0.32 2.36 7.39
CA ARG A 311 -0.22 3.08 8.56
C ARG A 311 0.02 4.57 8.43
N LYS A 312 1.23 5.01 8.04
CA LYS A 312 1.59 6.41 7.82
C LYS A 312 0.83 6.99 6.63
N ARG A 313 0.68 6.28 5.52
CA ARG A 313 -0.21 6.64 4.39
C ARG A 313 -1.69 6.61 4.80
N LYS A 314 -2.09 5.68 5.67
CA LYS A 314 -3.43 5.61 6.27
C LYS A 314 -3.64 6.68 7.34
N PHE A 315 -2.63 7.42 7.78
CA PHE A 315 -2.78 8.55 8.71
C PHE A 315 -2.07 9.85 8.27
N SER A 316 -1.60 9.95 7.01
CA SER A 316 -0.94 11.16 6.51
C SER A 316 -1.98 12.25 6.31
N GLU A 317 -1.77 13.39 6.96
CA GLU A 317 -2.61 14.59 6.87
C GLU A 317 -2.14 15.43 5.68
N LEU A 318 -3.08 15.91 4.86
CA LEU A 318 -2.83 16.98 3.91
C LEU A 318 -3.08 18.28 4.69
N LEU A 319 -2.12 19.20 4.69
CA LEU A 319 -2.28 20.57 5.14
C LEU A 319 -2.40 21.41 3.87
N GLU A 320 -3.50 22.13 3.71
CA GLU A 320 -3.70 23.14 2.65
C GLU A 320 -3.61 24.52 3.29
N ASP A 321 -3.13 25.53 2.55
CA ASP A 321 -2.71 26.83 3.09
C ASP A 321 -3.85 27.63 3.76
N TRP A 322 -5.12 27.37 3.41
CA TRP A 322 -6.29 27.96 4.09
C TRP A 322 -6.45 27.50 5.56
N GLU A 323 -5.78 26.43 5.99
CA GLU A 323 -5.84 25.93 7.38
C GLU A 323 -5.12 26.85 8.38
N GLN A 324 -4.34 27.83 7.89
CA GLN A 324 -3.60 28.80 8.70
C GLN A 324 -4.52 29.87 9.34
N ASP A 325 -5.68 30.16 8.72
CA ASP A 325 -6.61 31.22 9.15
C ASP A 325 -7.75 30.73 10.08
N TYR A 326 -8.04 29.42 10.13
CA TYR A 326 -9.19 28.84 10.86
C TYR A 326 -8.79 27.81 11.94
N GLY A 327 -7.53 27.86 12.37
CA GLY A 327 -6.73 26.75 12.91
C GLY A 327 -6.92 26.14 14.32
N PRO A 328 -7.85 26.50 15.24
CA PRO A 328 -7.83 25.87 16.58
C PRO A 328 -8.69 24.59 16.77
N HIS A 329 -9.58 24.21 15.86
CA HIS A 329 -10.58 23.13 16.09
C HIS A 329 -10.40 21.87 15.22
N ARG A 330 -9.20 21.62 14.67
CA ARG A 330 -8.96 20.44 13.82
C ARG A 330 -8.72 19.17 14.66
N PHE A 331 -9.51 18.13 14.41
CA PHE A 331 -9.32 16.80 14.97
C PHE A 331 -8.48 15.92 14.03
N LYS A 332 -7.62 15.08 14.60
CA LYS A 332 -6.90 14.06 13.84
C LYS A 332 -7.86 12.94 13.47
N TYR A 333 -7.88 12.53 12.20
CA TYR A 333 -8.71 11.41 11.72
C TYR A 333 -8.54 10.15 12.56
N LYS A 334 -7.29 9.86 12.97
CA LYS A 334 -6.95 8.75 13.86
C LYS A 334 -7.82 8.74 15.12
N ASP A 335 -7.96 9.90 15.75
CA ASP A 335 -8.60 10.01 17.05
C ASP A 335 -10.12 9.84 16.90
N LEU A 336 -10.70 10.40 15.83
CA LEU A 336 -12.10 10.19 15.48
C LEU A 336 -12.39 8.74 15.07
N TYR A 337 -11.50 8.11 14.31
CA TYR A 337 -11.61 6.69 13.95
C TYR A 337 -11.62 5.80 15.18
N PHE A 338 -10.76 6.06 16.18
CA PHE A 338 -10.80 5.31 17.44
C PHE A 338 -12.03 5.66 18.28
N ALA A 339 -12.42 6.93 18.33
CA ALA A 339 -13.60 7.38 19.07
C ALA A 339 -14.87 6.68 18.59
N THR A 340 -15.05 6.53 17.28
CA THR A 340 -16.20 5.86 16.64
C THR A 340 -16.01 4.34 16.45
N LYS A 341 -14.96 3.77 17.04
CA LYS A 341 -14.58 2.34 16.90
C LYS A 341 -14.43 1.89 15.44
N GLY A 342 -14.04 2.81 14.56
CA GLY A 342 -13.85 2.59 13.14
C GLY A 342 -15.10 2.85 12.29
N PHE A 343 -15.97 3.76 12.73
CA PHE A 343 -17.26 4.07 12.08
C PHE A 343 -18.15 2.83 11.91
N GLN A 344 -18.21 2.00 12.96
CA GLN A 344 -19.03 0.79 12.96
C GLN A 344 -20.51 1.13 12.94
N GLU A 345 -21.31 0.29 12.26
CA GLU A 345 -22.75 0.48 12.13
C GLU A 345 -23.48 0.56 13.47
N LYS A 346 -22.99 -0.15 14.49
CA LYS A 346 -23.54 -0.12 15.85
C LYS A 346 -23.46 1.25 16.53
N GLU A 347 -22.55 2.12 16.07
CA GLU A 347 -22.39 3.47 16.59
C GLU A 347 -23.14 4.50 15.73
N LEU A 348 -23.86 4.07 14.68
CA LEU A 348 -24.62 4.96 13.81
C LEU A 348 -25.83 5.54 14.55
N LEU A 349 -25.90 6.87 14.64
CA LEU A 349 -27.01 7.62 15.24
C LEU A 349 -28.10 7.97 14.21
N GLY A 350 -27.69 8.15 12.95
CA GLY A 350 -28.60 8.47 11.84
C GLY A 350 -27.87 8.60 10.51
N SER A 351 -28.63 8.51 9.42
CA SER A 351 -28.16 8.67 8.04
C SER A 351 -29.17 9.46 7.23
N GLY A 352 -28.72 10.40 6.41
CA GLY A 352 -29.58 11.22 5.55
C GLY A 352 -28.81 11.86 4.40
N GLY A 353 -29.42 12.83 3.71
CA GLY A 353 -28.82 13.53 2.56
C GLY A 353 -27.50 14.24 2.89
N PHE A 354 -27.29 14.61 4.15
CA PHE A 354 -26.09 15.28 4.67
C PHE A 354 -24.99 14.31 5.15
N GLY A 355 -25.16 13.00 4.91
CA GLY A 355 -24.20 11.96 5.29
C GLY A 355 -24.65 11.11 6.49
N ARG A 356 -23.66 10.54 7.21
CA ARG A 356 -23.87 9.57 8.29
C ARG A 356 -23.30 10.11 9.60
N VAL A 357 -24.06 10.02 10.68
CA VAL A 357 -23.65 10.52 12.01
C VAL A 357 -23.38 9.36 12.94
N TYR A 358 -22.20 9.34 13.56
CA TYR A 358 -21.76 8.28 14.47
C TYR A 358 -21.55 8.82 15.88
N LYS A 359 -21.93 8.03 16.89
CA LYS A 359 -21.51 8.25 18.26
C LYS A 359 -20.02 7.92 18.40
N GLY A 360 -19.30 8.75 19.14
CA GLY A 360 -17.91 8.49 19.48
C GLY A 360 -17.60 8.87 20.93
N THR A 361 -16.58 8.26 21.49
CA THR A 361 -16.03 8.65 22.80
C THR A 361 -14.57 9.01 22.62
N MET A 362 -14.22 10.27 22.87
CA MET A 362 -12.85 10.76 22.66
C MET A 362 -11.85 9.98 23.52
N PRO A 363 -10.73 9.46 22.96
CA PRO A 363 -9.86 8.53 23.67
C PRO A 363 -9.23 9.11 24.95
N ILE A 364 -8.88 10.40 24.91
CA ILE A 364 -8.16 11.12 25.98
C ILE A 364 -9.14 11.76 26.96
N SER A 365 -10.03 12.64 26.48
CA SER A 365 -10.94 13.42 27.33
C SER A 365 -12.17 12.64 27.82
N LYS A 366 -12.46 11.48 27.22
CA LYS A 366 -13.68 10.68 27.46
C LYS A 366 -15.01 11.39 27.17
N ILE A 367 -14.95 12.55 26.52
CA ILE A 367 -16.14 13.28 26.09
C ILE A 367 -16.86 12.47 24.99
N GLU A 368 -18.18 12.35 25.12
CA GLU A 368 -19.04 11.77 24.09
C GLU A 368 -19.30 12.81 23.00
N VAL A 369 -19.08 12.42 21.75
CA VAL A 369 -19.19 13.29 20.58
C VAL A 369 -20.08 12.65 19.51
N ALA A 370 -20.70 13.47 18.68
CA ALA A 370 -21.35 13.05 17.45
C ALA A 370 -20.44 13.42 16.26
N VAL A 371 -20.02 12.42 15.48
CA VAL A 371 -19.15 12.60 14.31
C VAL A 371 -19.99 12.44 13.04
N LYS A 372 -20.29 13.56 12.38
CA LYS A 372 -21.00 13.61 11.09
C LYS A 372 -19.98 13.43 9.96
N ARG A 373 -20.08 12.30 9.26
CA ARG A 373 -19.33 11.98 8.05
C ARG A 373 -20.14 12.38 6.84
N VAL A 374 -19.77 13.52 6.24
CA VAL A 374 -20.44 14.09 5.07
C VAL A 374 -20.13 13.22 3.85
N SER A 375 -21.14 12.96 3.01
CA SER A 375 -20.94 12.17 1.79
C SER A 375 -20.04 12.91 0.81
N HIS A 376 -19.00 12.23 0.32
CA HIS A 376 -18.04 12.77 -0.66
C HIS A 376 -18.57 12.69 -2.10
N GLU A 377 -19.73 12.06 -2.32
CA GLU A 377 -20.22 11.72 -3.67
C GLU A 377 -20.83 12.92 -4.43
N SER A 378 -20.89 14.11 -3.83
CA SER A 378 -21.42 15.30 -4.50
C SER A 378 -20.63 16.58 -4.19
N ARG A 379 -20.54 17.48 -5.16
CA ARG A 379 -19.98 18.85 -5.00
C ARG A 379 -20.74 19.67 -3.95
N GLN A 380 -21.97 19.27 -3.65
CA GLN A 380 -22.82 19.82 -2.61
C GLN A 380 -22.29 19.51 -1.20
N GLY A 381 -21.79 18.28 -0.95
CA GLY A 381 -21.27 17.90 0.37
C GLY A 381 -20.06 18.73 0.84
N MET A 382 -19.17 19.13 -0.07
CA MET A 382 -18.06 20.04 0.28
C MET A 382 -18.56 21.45 0.64
N ARG A 383 -19.54 21.97 -0.11
CA ARG A 383 -20.13 23.29 0.17
C ARG A 383 -20.80 23.30 1.53
N GLU A 384 -21.53 22.24 1.87
CA GLU A 384 -22.19 22.07 3.18
C GLU A 384 -21.16 21.96 4.31
N PHE A 385 -20.10 21.18 4.10
CA PHE A 385 -19.00 21.06 5.06
C PHE A 385 -18.34 22.41 5.37
N VAL A 386 -18.02 23.20 4.34
CA VAL A 386 -17.42 24.53 4.50
C VAL A 386 -18.42 25.51 5.12
N ALA A 387 -19.67 25.52 4.65
CA ALA A 387 -20.72 26.39 5.19
C ALA A 387 -20.91 26.17 6.69
N GLU A 388 -20.87 24.92 7.14
CA GLU A 388 -21.04 24.55 8.54
C GLU A 388 -19.83 25.00 9.40
N ILE A 389 -18.59 24.81 8.92
CA ILE A 389 -17.39 25.31 9.61
C ILE A 389 -17.40 26.83 9.74
N VAL A 390 -17.73 27.54 8.66
CA VAL A 390 -17.73 29.01 8.62
C VAL A 390 -18.89 29.58 9.44
N SER A 391 -20.06 28.95 9.40
CA SER A 391 -21.26 29.42 10.10
C SER A 391 -21.18 29.13 11.59
N ILE A 392 -21.08 27.86 12.02
CA ILE A 392 -21.20 27.50 13.46
C ILE A 392 -19.87 27.42 14.20
N GLY A 393 -18.73 27.39 13.51
CA GLY A 393 -17.41 27.31 14.16
C GLY A 393 -17.13 28.43 15.17
N ARG A 394 -17.81 29.59 15.04
CA ARG A 394 -17.69 30.74 15.96
C ARG A 394 -18.95 31.02 16.79
N LEU A 395 -20.07 30.36 16.49
CA LEU A 395 -21.34 30.59 17.18
C LEU A 395 -21.39 29.82 18.50
N ARG A 396 -21.78 30.50 19.58
CA ARG A 396 -21.95 29.86 20.90
C ARG A 396 -23.25 30.34 21.54
N HIS A 397 -24.24 29.46 21.56
CA HIS A 397 -25.52 29.73 22.19
C HIS A 397 -26.11 28.45 22.78
N ARG A 398 -26.82 28.58 23.93
CA ARG A 398 -27.34 27.42 24.69
C ARG A 398 -28.35 26.57 23.89
N ASN A 399 -29.01 27.16 22.90
CA ASN A 399 -30.00 26.53 22.03
C ASN A 399 -29.46 26.23 20.62
N LEU A 400 -28.15 26.24 20.42
CA LEU A 400 -27.50 25.73 19.21
C LEU A 400 -26.67 24.48 19.57
N VAL A 401 -26.53 23.55 18.63
CA VAL A 401 -25.69 22.36 18.81
C VAL A 401 -24.22 22.77 18.64
N PRO A 402 -23.38 22.66 19.69
CA PRO A 402 -21.99 23.13 19.60
C PRO A 402 -21.17 22.31 18.60
N LEU A 403 -20.55 22.99 17.62
CA LEU A 403 -19.51 22.41 16.77
C LEU A 403 -18.18 22.44 17.56
N LEU A 404 -17.67 21.26 17.90
CA LEU A 404 -16.39 21.11 18.60
C LEU A 404 -15.21 21.23 17.64
N GLY A 405 -15.41 20.85 16.37
CA GLY A 405 -14.39 20.94 15.35
C GLY A 405 -14.63 20.07 14.13
N TYR A 406 -13.59 19.88 13.34
CA TYR A 406 -13.67 19.20 12.06
C TYR A 406 -12.43 18.36 11.74
N CYS A 407 -12.55 17.45 10.79
CA CYS A 407 -11.43 16.71 10.21
C CYS A 407 -11.66 16.54 8.71
N ARG A 408 -10.70 16.97 7.89
CA ARG A 408 -10.69 16.79 6.43
C ARG A 408 -9.51 15.93 6.04
N ARG A 409 -9.72 14.86 5.25
CA ARG A 409 -8.63 13.97 4.82
C ARG A 409 -8.98 13.03 3.67
N LYS A 410 -8.27 13.10 2.53
CA LYS A 410 -8.38 12.12 1.42
C LYS A 410 -9.83 11.82 1.00
N GLY A 411 -10.66 12.86 0.92
CA GLY A 411 -12.10 12.75 0.63
C GLY A 411 -12.99 12.45 1.86
N GLU A 412 -12.42 12.25 3.04
CA GLU A 412 -13.19 12.22 4.29
C GLU A 412 -13.46 13.64 4.78
N LEU A 413 -14.74 13.97 4.94
CA LEU A 413 -15.23 15.23 5.49
C LEU A 413 -15.99 14.92 6.78
N LEU A 414 -15.41 15.27 7.92
CA LEU A 414 -15.93 14.93 9.24
C LEU A 414 -16.15 16.18 10.07
N LEU A 415 -17.35 16.34 10.62
CA LEU A 415 -17.71 17.39 11.57
C LEU A 415 -17.97 16.74 12.93
N VAL A 416 -17.51 17.39 14.01
CA VAL A 416 -17.54 16.85 15.37
C VAL A 416 -18.38 17.79 16.24
N TYR A 417 -19.45 17.27 16.82
CA TYR A 417 -20.37 17.99 17.71
C TYR A 417 -20.40 17.36 19.08
N ASP A 418 -20.94 18.10 20.05
CA ASP A 418 -21.41 17.52 21.30
C ASP A 418 -22.48 16.45 21.03
N PHE A 419 -22.40 15.33 21.76
CA PHE A 419 -23.40 14.27 21.67
C PHE A 419 -24.70 14.67 22.37
N MET A 420 -25.82 14.57 21.64
CA MET A 420 -27.17 14.84 22.16
C MET A 420 -27.86 13.51 22.52
N PRO A 421 -27.96 13.15 23.81
CA PRO A 421 -28.34 11.79 24.23
C PRO A 421 -29.79 11.43 23.90
N ASN A 422 -30.67 12.43 23.82
CA ASN A 422 -32.10 12.22 23.58
C ASN A 422 -32.47 12.27 22.08
N GLY A 423 -31.50 12.48 21.18
CA GLY A 423 -31.70 12.48 19.74
C GLY A 423 -32.52 13.67 19.22
N SER A 424 -33.18 13.50 18.08
CA SER A 424 -33.96 14.53 17.40
C SER A 424 -35.42 14.60 17.88
N LEU A 425 -36.01 15.79 17.83
CA LEU A 425 -37.36 16.07 18.33
C LEU A 425 -38.45 15.32 17.58
N ASP A 426 -38.30 15.12 16.27
CA ASP A 426 -39.26 14.42 15.42
C ASP A 426 -39.61 13.00 15.93
N LYS A 427 -38.68 12.33 16.61
CA LYS A 427 -38.89 11.01 17.24
C LYS A 427 -39.90 11.03 18.39
N TYR A 428 -40.14 12.20 19.00
CA TYR A 428 -41.09 12.39 20.10
C TYR A 428 -42.44 12.97 19.63
N LEU A 429 -42.49 13.48 18.40
CA LEU A 429 -43.71 13.99 17.79
C LEU A 429 -44.45 12.90 16.99
N TYR A 430 -43.71 11.98 16.35
CA TYR A 430 -44.28 10.99 15.44
C TYR A 430 -44.10 9.54 15.92
N ASN A 431 -45.11 8.69 15.67
CA ASN A 431 -45.01 7.22 15.66
C ASN A 431 -44.55 6.52 16.95
N GLN A 432 -44.55 7.16 18.14
CA GLN A 432 -44.20 6.51 19.40
C GLN A 432 -45.16 6.84 20.57
N PRO A 433 -46.15 5.97 20.86
CA PRO A 433 -47.10 6.19 21.96
C PRO A 433 -46.53 5.94 23.36
N ARG A 434 -45.25 5.55 23.50
CA ARG A 434 -44.65 5.16 24.80
C ARG A 434 -43.83 6.26 25.49
N VAL A 435 -43.32 7.26 24.75
CA VAL A 435 -42.53 8.38 25.30
C VAL A 435 -42.86 9.64 24.51
N THR A 436 -43.80 10.44 25.00
CA THR A 436 -44.21 11.71 24.38
C THR A 436 -43.79 12.88 25.27
N LEU A 437 -43.49 14.02 24.64
CA LEU A 437 -43.17 15.26 25.38
C LEU A 437 -44.46 15.92 25.86
N ASN A 438 -44.47 16.32 27.14
CA ASN A 438 -45.56 17.10 27.70
C ASN A 438 -45.54 18.55 27.18
N TRP A 439 -46.62 19.31 27.43
CA TRP A 439 -46.73 20.68 26.94
C TRP A 439 -45.60 21.58 27.43
N THR A 440 -45.26 21.54 28.72
CA THR A 440 -44.19 22.38 29.29
C THR A 440 -42.85 22.15 28.59
N GLN A 441 -42.53 20.90 28.25
CA GLN A 441 -41.33 20.55 27.50
C GLN A 441 -41.41 21.08 26.06
N ARG A 442 -42.52 20.86 25.35
CA ARG A 442 -42.71 21.36 23.98
C ARG A 442 -42.60 22.89 23.91
N PHE A 443 -43.27 23.59 24.83
CA PHE A 443 -43.21 25.04 24.92
C PHE A 443 -41.81 25.55 25.24
N ARG A 444 -41.08 24.89 26.15
CA ARG A 444 -39.67 25.20 26.43
C ARG A 444 -38.79 25.02 25.20
N ILE A 445 -39.00 23.96 24.41
CA ILE A 445 -38.26 23.70 23.17
C ILE A 445 -38.53 24.81 22.15
N ILE A 446 -39.79 25.19 21.93
CA ILE A 446 -40.17 26.29 21.03
C ILE A 446 -39.45 27.59 21.44
N LYS A 447 -39.49 27.95 22.73
CA LYS A 447 -38.82 29.14 23.26
C LYS A 447 -37.30 29.09 23.08
N GLY A 448 -36.71 27.93 23.34
CA GLY A 448 -35.28 27.70 23.14
C GLY A 448 -34.85 27.89 21.68
N VAL A 449 -35.56 27.25 20.75
CA VAL A 449 -35.27 27.39 19.31
C VAL A 449 -35.49 28.82 18.84
N ALA A 450 -36.54 29.51 19.30
CA ALA A 450 -36.76 30.93 19.01
C ALA A 450 -35.59 31.81 19.48
N SER A 451 -35.08 31.57 20.70
CA SER A 451 -33.91 32.26 21.24
C SER A 451 -32.66 31.99 20.42
N GLY A 452 -32.42 30.74 20.02
CA GLY A 452 -31.29 30.39 19.15
C GLY A 452 -31.36 31.08 17.80
N LEU A 453 -32.54 31.16 17.20
CA LEU A 453 -32.73 31.79 15.89
C LEU A 453 -32.68 33.33 15.97
N CYS A 454 -33.17 33.93 17.05
CA CYS A 454 -32.97 35.36 17.35
C CYS A 454 -31.48 35.70 17.42
N TYR A 455 -30.70 34.87 18.10
CA TYR A 455 -29.24 35.02 18.17
C TYR A 455 -28.59 34.99 16.78
N LEU A 456 -28.98 34.03 15.93
CA LEU A 456 -28.46 33.91 14.55
C LEU A 456 -28.80 35.11 13.67
N HIS A 457 -30.00 35.67 13.82
CA HIS A 457 -30.51 36.72 12.94
C HIS A 457 -30.10 38.13 13.36
N GLU A 458 -29.96 38.38 14.67
CA GLU A 458 -29.93 39.75 15.19
C GLU A 458 -28.84 40.03 16.24
N GLU A 459 -28.23 39.02 16.88
CA GLU A 459 -27.30 39.23 18.00
C GLU A 459 -25.85 38.88 17.66
N TRP A 460 -25.62 38.09 16.62
CA TRP A 460 -24.27 37.75 16.15
C TRP A 460 -23.66 38.84 15.24
N GLU A 461 -22.35 38.81 15.02
CA GLU A 461 -21.61 39.78 14.17
C GLU A 461 -22.13 39.83 12.71
N GLN A 462 -22.57 38.69 12.19
CA GLN A 462 -23.15 38.54 10.86
C GLN A 462 -24.53 37.89 10.96
N VAL A 463 -25.41 38.23 10.02
CA VAL A 463 -26.74 37.61 9.92
C VAL A 463 -26.57 36.20 9.37
N VAL A 464 -26.95 35.20 10.16
CA VAL A 464 -26.90 33.78 9.78
C VAL A 464 -28.29 33.28 9.45
N VAL A 465 -28.56 33.01 8.17
CA VAL A 465 -29.81 32.39 7.73
C VAL A 465 -29.62 30.88 7.69
N HIS A 466 -30.40 30.13 8.49
CA HIS A 466 -30.25 28.69 8.71
C HIS A 466 -30.73 27.84 7.53
N ARG A 467 -31.88 28.18 6.93
CA ARG A 467 -32.48 27.58 5.72
C ARG A 467 -33.03 26.15 5.83
N ASP A 468 -32.75 25.42 6.91
CA ASP A 468 -33.31 24.07 7.13
C ASP A 468 -33.86 23.87 8.56
N ILE A 469 -34.73 24.78 9.01
CA ILE A 469 -35.40 24.67 10.32
C ILE A 469 -36.53 23.64 10.21
N LYS A 470 -36.47 22.57 11.02
CA LYS A 470 -37.46 21.47 11.10
C LYS A 470 -37.24 20.64 12.36
N ALA A 471 -38.25 19.88 12.83
CA ALA A 471 -38.10 19.06 14.04
C ALA A 471 -36.95 18.03 13.99
N SER A 472 -36.61 17.49 12.81
CA SER A 472 -35.48 16.53 12.71
C SER A 472 -34.11 17.16 12.96
N ASN A 473 -34.00 18.49 12.80
CA ASN A 473 -32.77 19.25 13.01
C ASN A 473 -32.73 19.91 14.41
N ILE A 474 -33.79 19.74 15.22
CA ILE A 474 -33.78 20.11 16.63
C ILE A 474 -33.39 18.88 17.46
N LEU A 475 -32.21 18.94 18.06
CA LEU A 475 -31.69 17.89 18.94
C LEU A 475 -32.02 18.21 20.40
N LEU A 476 -32.18 17.17 21.20
CA LEU A 476 -32.50 17.27 22.62
C LEU A 476 -31.30 16.88 23.48
N ASP A 477 -30.89 17.80 24.36
CA ASP A 477 -29.84 17.52 25.35
C ASP A 477 -30.35 16.66 26.51
N SER A 478 -29.49 16.37 27.50
CA SER A 478 -29.82 15.52 28.64
C SER A 478 -31.01 16.00 29.48
N GLU A 479 -31.34 17.29 29.42
CA GLU A 479 -32.45 17.91 30.14
C GLU A 479 -33.70 18.12 29.26
N LEU A 480 -33.69 17.56 28.05
CA LEU A 480 -34.74 17.73 27.02
C LEU A 480 -34.90 19.19 26.57
N ASN A 481 -33.83 19.99 26.62
CA ASN A 481 -33.84 21.31 26.01
C ASN A 481 -33.56 21.19 24.50
N GLY A 482 -34.28 21.99 23.70
CA GLY A 482 -34.12 22.03 22.25
C GLY A 482 -32.87 22.80 21.81
N ARG A 483 -32.08 22.18 20.94
CA ARG A 483 -30.89 22.76 20.30
C ARG A 483 -30.97 22.63 18.79
N LEU A 484 -30.93 23.76 18.09
CA LEU A 484 -30.91 23.79 16.63
C LEU A 484 -29.54 23.34 16.11
N GLY A 485 -29.53 22.35 15.23
CA GLY A 485 -28.35 21.83 14.56
C GLY A 485 -28.53 21.77 13.04
N ASP A 486 -27.51 21.24 12.37
CA ASP A 486 -27.42 21.08 10.91
C ASP A 486 -27.38 22.39 10.12
N PHE A 487 -26.19 23.00 10.09
CA PHE A 487 -25.93 24.28 9.43
C PHE A 487 -25.39 24.10 8.00
N GLY A 488 -25.51 22.91 7.41
CA GLY A 488 -24.97 22.62 6.08
C GLY A 488 -25.53 23.53 4.98
N LEU A 489 -26.75 24.03 5.13
CA LEU A 489 -27.37 24.95 4.17
C LEU A 489 -27.25 26.43 4.57
N ALA A 490 -26.64 26.73 5.72
CA ALA A 490 -26.62 28.08 6.29
C ALA A 490 -25.82 29.08 5.43
N ARG A 491 -26.17 30.36 5.56
CA ARG A 491 -25.51 31.48 4.86
C ARG A 491 -25.27 32.64 5.79
N LEU A 492 -24.09 33.26 5.67
CA LEU A 492 -23.72 34.48 6.40
C LEU A 492 -23.87 35.69 5.49
N TYR A 493 -24.39 36.77 6.05
CA TYR A 493 -24.51 38.08 5.39
C TYR A 493 -24.06 39.17 6.36
N ASP A 494 -23.41 40.22 5.85
CA ASP A 494 -23.16 41.41 6.66
C ASP A 494 -24.48 42.15 6.91
N HIS A 495 -24.60 42.74 8.10
CA HIS A 495 -25.78 43.50 8.49
C HIS A 495 -26.08 44.61 7.48
N GLY A 496 -27.28 44.56 6.87
CA GLY A 496 -27.74 45.54 5.88
C GLY A 496 -27.44 45.19 4.42
N SER A 497 -26.81 44.05 4.12
CA SER A 497 -26.55 43.58 2.75
C SER A 497 -27.80 42.96 2.09
N ASP A 498 -27.99 43.15 0.77
CA ASP A 498 -29.06 42.46 0.02
C ASP A 498 -28.70 40.97 -0.17
N PRO A 499 -29.57 40.04 0.25
CA PRO A 499 -29.35 38.61 0.03
C PRO A 499 -29.29 38.29 -1.48
N GLN A 500 -28.17 37.70 -1.90
CA GLN A 500 -27.97 37.24 -3.27
C GLN A 500 -28.87 36.05 -3.61
N THR A 501 -29.22 35.93 -4.89
CA THR A 501 -29.98 34.78 -5.42
C THR A 501 -29.20 33.49 -5.21
N THR A 502 -29.82 32.50 -4.57
CA THR A 502 -29.20 31.19 -4.32
C THR A 502 -30.04 30.06 -4.91
N HIS A 503 -29.47 28.86 -5.01
CA HIS A 503 -30.26 27.68 -5.36
C HIS A 503 -31.38 27.46 -4.32
N VAL A 504 -32.58 27.12 -4.79
CA VAL A 504 -33.68 26.74 -3.90
C VAL A 504 -33.31 25.41 -3.25
N VAL A 505 -33.10 25.43 -1.93
CA VAL A 505 -32.79 24.26 -1.09
C VAL A 505 -33.51 24.42 0.24
N GLY A 506 -33.90 23.30 0.85
CA GLY A 506 -34.67 23.21 2.10
C GLY A 506 -35.73 22.11 2.02
N THR A 507 -36.43 21.87 3.12
CA THR A 507 -37.40 20.77 3.23
C THR A 507 -38.81 21.22 2.82
N LEU A 508 -39.47 20.46 1.93
CA LEU A 508 -40.84 20.75 1.49
C LEU A 508 -41.78 20.82 2.70
N GLY A 509 -42.63 21.86 2.77
CA GLY A 509 -43.48 22.17 3.92
C GLY A 509 -42.90 23.21 4.88
N TYR A 510 -41.60 23.47 4.82
CA TYR A 510 -40.92 24.53 5.57
C TYR A 510 -40.40 25.67 4.67
N LEU A 511 -40.40 25.47 3.36
CA LEU A 511 -39.94 26.45 2.37
C LEU A 511 -40.93 27.61 2.24
N ALA A 512 -40.44 28.84 2.43
CA ALA A 512 -41.23 30.04 2.26
C ALA A 512 -41.60 30.27 0.77
N PRO A 513 -42.83 30.75 0.45
CA PRO A 513 -43.27 30.93 -0.93
C PRO A 513 -42.38 31.87 -1.77
N GLU A 514 -41.88 32.95 -1.16
CA GLU A 514 -40.99 33.89 -1.84
C GLU A 514 -39.61 33.28 -2.12
N GLN A 515 -39.13 32.37 -1.28
CA GLN A 515 -37.87 31.66 -1.47
C GLN A 515 -37.97 30.70 -2.67
N THR A 516 -39.12 30.03 -2.85
CA THR A 516 -39.37 29.18 -4.03
C THR A 516 -39.47 29.98 -5.33
N ARG A 517 -39.95 31.23 -5.26
CA ARG A 517 -40.10 32.10 -6.43
C ARG A 517 -38.81 32.83 -6.82
N THR A 518 -38.06 33.31 -5.83
CA THR A 518 -36.93 34.23 -6.06
C THR A 518 -35.56 33.58 -5.84
N GLY A 519 -35.48 32.41 -5.20
CA GLY A 519 -34.21 31.79 -4.79
C GLY A 519 -33.47 32.56 -3.68
N LYS A 520 -34.00 33.69 -3.20
CA LYS A 520 -33.42 34.49 -2.13
C LYS A 520 -33.83 33.91 -0.76
N ALA A 521 -32.86 33.46 0.02
CA ALA A 521 -33.07 33.08 1.42
C ALA A 521 -32.83 34.29 2.32
N THR A 522 -33.71 34.53 3.28
CA THR A 522 -33.68 35.70 4.17
C THR A 522 -34.00 35.30 5.61
N THR A 523 -33.81 36.20 6.58
CA THR A 523 -34.29 35.97 7.95
C THR A 523 -35.80 35.71 7.99
N SER A 524 -36.57 36.36 7.11
CA SER A 524 -38.03 36.15 7.01
C SER A 524 -38.41 34.76 6.47
N SER A 525 -37.57 34.13 5.63
CA SER A 525 -37.83 32.75 5.20
C SER A 525 -37.56 31.74 6.32
N ASP A 526 -36.58 32.00 7.19
CA ASP A 526 -36.37 31.22 8.42
C ASP A 526 -37.53 31.38 9.41
N VAL A 527 -38.11 32.60 9.53
CA VAL A 527 -39.30 32.84 10.35
C VAL A 527 -40.49 32.01 9.85
N PHE A 528 -40.68 31.88 8.53
CA PHE A 528 -41.73 31.03 7.96
C PHE A 528 -41.53 29.55 8.34
N ALA A 529 -40.30 29.04 8.20
CA ALA A 529 -39.96 27.68 8.59
C ALA A 529 -40.16 27.46 10.11
N PHE A 530 -39.82 28.45 10.93
CA PHE A 530 -40.10 28.44 12.37
C PHE A 530 -41.60 28.44 12.69
N GLY A 531 -42.43 29.14 11.91
CA GLY A 531 -43.88 29.08 12.00
C GLY A 531 -44.42 27.67 11.75
N ALA A 532 -43.97 27.04 10.67
CA ALA A 532 -44.33 25.65 10.35
C ALA A 532 -43.86 24.68 11.46
N PHE A 533 -42.66 24.88 12.01
CA PHE A 533 -42.13 24.13 13.14
C PHE A 533 -42.96 24.30 14.43
N MET A 534 -43.42 25.52 14.74
CA MET A 534 -44.30 25.72 15.91
C MET A 534 -45.60 24.93 15.76
N LEU A 535 -46.23 25.00 14.58
CA LEU A 535 -47.44 24.22 14.31
C LEU A 535 -47.17 22.71 14.36
N GLU A 536 -46.04 22.26 13.82
CA GLU A 536 -45.59 20.87 13.89
C GLU A 536 -45.52 20.35 15.34
N VAL A 537 -44.89 21.12 16.22
CA VAL A 537 -44.70 20.75 17.64
C VAL A 537 -46.03 20.76 18.40
N VAL A 538 -46.90 21.74 18.18
CA VAL A 538 -48.19 21.82 18.90
C VAL A 538 -49.18 20.76 18.41
N CYS A 539 -49.27 20.57 17.09
CA CYS A 539 -50.24 19.66 16.48
C CYS A 539 -49.76 18.20 16.48
N GLY A 540 -48.46 17.94 16.67
CA GLY A 540 -47.89 16.59 16.61
C GLY A 540 -48.00 15.97 15.21
N ARG A 541 -48.09 16.81 14.17
CA ARG A 541 -48.36 16.42 12.77
C ARG A 541 -47.27 16.97 11.85
N ARG A 542 -46.96 16.23 10.78
CA ARG A 542 -45.97 16.68 9.79
C ARG A 542 -46.50 17.86 9.00
N PRO A 543 -45.66 18.84 8.60
CA PRO A 543 -46.14 19.97 7.81
C PRO A 543 -46.78 19.59 6.47
N ILE A 544 -46.40 18.43 5.92
CA ILE A 544 -47.04 17.79 4.77
C ILE A 544 -47.28 16.32 5.14
N GLU A 545 -48.54 15.91 5.14
CA GLU A 545 -48.94 14.51 5.26
C GLU A 545 -49.45 13.99 3.90
N GLN A 546 -48.84 12.92 3.40
CA GLN A 546 -49.37 12.19 2.24
C GLN A 546 -50.51 11.30 2.74
N GLY A 547 -51.74 11.81 2.66
CA GLY A 547 -52.93 10.98 2.85
C GLY A 547 -53.06 9.96 1.71
N GLY A 548 -53.67 8.80 1.98
CA GLY A 548 -53.96 7.77 0.97
C GLY A 548 -54.97 8.17 -0.13
N GLY A 549 -55.31 9.45 -0.23
CA GLY A 549 -56.12 10.06 -1.29
C GLY A 549 -55.38 11.27 -1.87
N SER A 550 -55.61 11.56 -3.15
CA SER A 550 -54.79 12.39 -4.05
C SER A 550 -54.58 13.88 -3.71
N ASP A 551 -54.92 14.36 -2.51
CA ASP A 551 -54.63 15.72 -2.05
C ASP A 551 -53.87 15.66 -0.71
N GLY A 552 -52.58 16.01 -0.71
CA GLY A 552 -51.80 16.17 0.51
C GLY A 552 -52.31 17.37 1.32
N VAL A 553 -52.54 17.19 2.62
CA VAL A 553 -52.98 18.27 3.52
C VAL A 553 -51.75 19.03 4.02
N VAL A 554 -51.72 20.34 3.79
CA VAL A 554 -50.70 21.25 4.34
C VAL A 554 -51.11 21.65 5.76
N LEU A 555 -50.22 21.46 6.74
CA LEU A 555 -50.53 21.69 8.15
C LEU A 555 -50.97 23.13 8.44
N VAL A 556 -50.34 24.11 7.80
CA VAL A 556 -50.69 25.54 7.95
C VAL A 556 -52.15 25.78 7.57
N ASP A 557 -52.59 25.21 6.44
CA ASP A 557 -53.97 25.37 5.94
C ASP A 557 -54.98 24.67 6.84
N TRP A 558 -54.59 23.51 7.38
CA TRP A 558 -55.41 22.75 8.33
C TRP A 558 -55.64 23.54 9.63
N VAL A 559 -54.58 24.08 10.23
CA VAL A 559 -54.68 24.91 11.46
C VAL A 559 -55.46 26.20 11.18
N TYR A 560 -55.26 26.83 10.02
CA TYR A 560 -56.02 28.01 9.62
C TYR A 560 -57.53 27.73 9.52
N GLY A 561 -57.91 26.52 9.09
CA GLY A 561 -59.29 26.07 9.11
C GLY A 561 -59.93 26.09 10.50
N PHE A 562 -59.20 25.67 11.54
CA PHE A 562 -59.66 25.76 12.93
C PHE A 562 -59.71 27.21 13.42
N PHE A 563 -58.73 28.04 13.05
CA PHE A 563 -58.72 29.46 13.38
C PHE A 563 -59.97 30.19 12.84
N ASN A 564 -60.35 29.94 11.58
CA ASN A 564 -61.54 30.56 10.97
C ASN A 564 -62.86 30.14 11.63
N ARG A 565 -62.90 28.98 12.29
CA ARG A 565 -64.07 28.52 13.06
C ARG A 565 -64.08 29.02 14.51
N GLY A 566 -63.02 29.72 14.95
CA GLY A 566 -62.86 30.10 16.36
C GLY A 566 -62.46 28.94 17.28
N GLU A 567 -62.01 27.82 16.71
CA GLU A 567 -61.72 26.56 17.41
C GLU A 567 -60.21 26.24 17.38
N ILE A 568 -59.34 27.25 17.32
CA ILE A 568 -57.90 27.04 17.03
C ILE A 568 -57.23 26.04 17.98
N VAL A 569 -57.61 26.04 19.27
CA VAL A 569 -57.04 25.16 20.30
C VAL A 569 -57.31 23.67 20.03
N GLU A 570 -58.35 23.34 19.25
CA GLU A 570 -58.66 21.96 18.84
C GLU A 570 -57.65 21.39 17.83
N ALA A 571 -56.80 22.24 17.23
CA ALA A 571 -55.73 21.79 16.33
C ALA A 571 -54.56 21.10 17.08
N LYS A 572 -54.51 21.18 18.42
CA LYS A 572 -53.43 20.58 19.23
C LYS A 572 -53.39 19.06 19.12
N ASP A 573 -52.20 18.50 19.37
CA ASP A 573 -51.99 17.06 19.47
C ASP A 573 -52.88 16.44 20.57
N GLU A 574 -53.66 15.42 20.22
CA GLU A 574 -54.56 14.70 21.14
C GLU A 574 -53.78 14.10 22.33
N ASN A 575 -52.51 13.74 22.13
CA ASN A 575 -51.66 13.19 23.18
C ASN A 575 -51.26 14.21 24.25
N LEU A 576 -51.46 15.51 24.02
CA LEU A 576 -51.27 16.55 25.04
C LEU A 576 -52.40 16.56 26.09
N GLY A 577 -53.55 15.96 25.79
CA GLY A 577 -54.77 16.02 26.60
C GLY A 577 -54.88 14.98 27.73
N MET A 578 -53.96 14.02 27.83
CA MET A 578 -54.08 12.88 28.76
C MET A 578 -53.68 13.20 30.22
N GLY A 579 -53.07 14.35 30.48
CA GLY A 579 -52.83 14.89 31.82
C GLY A 579 -53.05 16.40 31.79
N ARG A 580 -53.95 16.93 32.64
CA ARG A 580 -54.41 18.34 32.65
C ARG A 580 -53.33 19.37 33.05
N GLU A 581 -52.17 19.34 32.39
CA GLU A 581 -50.97 20.14 32.70
C GLU A 581 -50.58 21.07 31.54
N TYR A 582 -51.54 21.66 30.82
CA TYR A 582 -51.26 22.73 29.86
C TYR A 582 -52.20 23.91 30.04
N ARG A 583 -51.68 25.12 29.78
CA ARG A 583 -52.46 26.35 29.78
C ARG A 583 -52.97 26.59 28.37
N GLU A 584 -54.29 26.63 28.20
CA GLU A 584 -54.91 26.84 26.89
C GLU A 584 -54.44 28.14 26.22
N GLU A 585 -54.22 29.19 27.03
CA GLU A 585 -53.67 30.48 26.58
C GLU A 585 -52.30 30.34 25.90
N GLU A 586 -51.42 29.46 26.40
CA GLU A 586 -50.09 29.22 25.81
C GLU A 586 -50.21 28.45 24.50
N VAL A 587 -51.11 27.46 24.42
CA VAL A 587 -51.37 26.69 23.19
C VAL A 587 -51.95 27.60 22.12
N GLU A 588 -52.96 28.40 22.47
CA GLU A 588 -53.59 29.36 21.58
C GLU A 588 -52.59 30.40 21.06
N LEU A 589 -51.74 30.93 21.94
CA LEU A 589 -50.66 31.85 21.58
C LEU A 589 -49.72 31.24 20.52
N VAL A 590 -49.22 30.03 20.76
CA VAL A 590 -48.27 29.38 19.84
C VAL A 590 -48.92 29.08 18.49
N LEU A 591 -50.18 28.63 18.46
CA LEU A 591 -50.89 28.36 17.21
C LEU A 591 -51.13 29.64 16.41
N LYS A 592 -51.60 30.72 17.06
CA LYS A 592 -51.78 32.03 16.41
C LYS A 592 -50.44 32.58 15.90
N LEU A 593 -49.40 32.52 16.73
CA LEU A 593 -48.06 32.97 16.34
C LEU A 593 -47.46 32.11 15.22
N GLY A 594 -47.74 30.81 15.20
CA GLY A 594 -47.44 29.89 14.09
C GLY A 594 -48.04 30.38 12.77
N LEU A 595 -49.34 30.68 12.76
CA LEU A 595 -50.02 31.24 11.59
C LEU A 595 -49.45 32.61 11.18
N LEU A 596 -49.10 33.47 12.13
CA LEU A 596 -48.49 34.78 11.87
C LEU A 596 -47.12 34.65 11.19
N CYS A 597 -46.27 33.76 11.70
CA CYS A 597 -44.96 33.47 11.15
C CYS A 597 -45.05 32.79 9.78
N SER A 598 -46.06 31.95 9.55
CA SER A 598 -46.30 31.26 8.27
C SER A 598 -47.08 32.11 7.24
N ASN A 599 -47.13 33.44 7.39
CA ASN A 599 -47.80 34.30 6.42
C ASN A 599 -47.14 34.20 5.03
N SER A 600 -47.93 34.23 3.94
CA SER A 600 -47.40 34.20 2.57
C SER A 600 -46.59 35.44 2.23
N GLU A 601 -46.88 36.58 2.85
CA GLU A 601 -46.17 37.84 2.66
C GLU A 601 -45.05 38.02 3.70
N ALA A 602 -43.80 38.02 3.23
CA ALA A 602 -42.61 38.08 4.08
C ALA A 602 -42.52 39.35 4.96
N SER A 603 -43.11 40.47 4.54
CA SER A 603 -43.12 41.74 5.29
C SER A 603 -44.10 41.75 6.46
N ARG A 604 -45.10 40.86 6.47
CA ARG A 604 -46.07 40.72 7.57
C ARG A 604 -45.60 39.80 8.68
N ARG A 605 -44.54 39.03 8.44
CA ARG A 605 -43.97 38.12 9.44
C ARG A 605 -43.20 38.92 10.50
N PRO A 606 -43.30 38.56 11.78
CA PRO A 606 -42.55 39.21 12.85
C PRO A 606 -41.06 38.88 12.73
N ARG A 607 -40.21 39.75 13.30
CA ARG A 607 -38.79 39.42 13.51
C ARG A 607 -38.65 38.42 14.65
N MET A 608 -37.56 37.65 14.68
CA MET A 608 -37.36 36.64 15.72
C MET A 608 -37.29 37.23 17.13
N ARG A 609 -36.78 38.46 17.30
CA ARG A 609 -36.88 39.17 18.60
C ARG A 609 -38.31 39.38 19.06
N GLN A 610 -39.22 39.75 18.15
CA GLN A 610 -40.64 39.92 18.47
C GLN A 610 -41.29 38.57 18.81
N VAL A 611 -40.95 37.51 18.05
CA VAL A 611 -41.41 36.15 18.33
C VAL A 611 -41.02 35.72 19.75
N VAL A 612 -39.77 35.96 20.17
CA VAL A 612 -39.30 35.68 21.54
C VAL A 612 -40.08 36.48 22.59
N GLN A 613 -40.32 37.78 22.34
CA GLN A 613 -41.10 38.64 23.24
C GLN A 613 -42.55 38.15 23.40
N TYR A 614 -43.22 37.75 22.32
CA TYR A 614 -44.56 37.18 22.37
C TYR A 614 -44.58 35.87 23.18
N LEU A 615 -43.65 34.96 22.93
CA LEU A 615 -43.54 33.69 23.65
C LEU A 615 -43.17 33.84 25.14
N ASN A 616 -42.55 34.95 25.51
CA ASN A 616 -42.27 35.30 26.90
C ASN A 616 -43.44 35.98 27.62
N GLY A 617 -44.43 36.48 26.88
CA GLY A 617 -45.48 37.33 27.42
C GLY A 617 -45.03 38.77 27.70
N ASP A 618 -43.87 39.18 27.16
CA ASP A 618 -43.34 40.54 27.31
C ASP A 618 -44.19 41.55 26.51
N VAL A 619 -44.79 41.09 25.41
CA VAL A 619 -45.66 41.86 24.51
C VAL A 619 -46.88 41.02 24.16
N ALA A 620 -48.07 41.62 24.12
CA ALA A 620 -49.29 40.95 23.67
C ALA A 620 -49.25 40.71 22.16
N LEU A 621 -49.76 39.54 21.71
CA LEU A 621 -49.87 39.24 20.28
C LEU A 621 -50.82 40.27 19.61
N PRO A 622 -50.47 40.83 18.44
CA PRO A 622 -51.35 41.76 17.73
C PRO A 622 -52.70 41.12 17.39
N ASP A 623 -53.74 41.95 17.28
CA ASP A 623 -55.07 41.47 16.89
C ASP A 623 -55.02 40.82 15.51
N MET A 624 -55.44 39.55 15.45
CA MET A 624 -55.36 38.69 14.29
C MET A 624 -56.58 38.83 13.37
N SER A 625 -57.54 39.71 13.72
CA SER A 625 -58.75 40.01 12.94
C SER A 625 -58.45 40.55 11.53
N SER A 626 -57.27 41.11 11.29
CA SER A 626 -56.81 41.59 9.98
C SER A 626 -55.97 40.56 9.18
N LEU A 627 -55.85 39.32 9.66
CA LEU A 627 -55.30 38.22 8.86
C LEU A 627 -56.29 37.82 7.76
N SER A 628 -56.53 38.71 6.80
CA SER A 628 -56.93 38.29 5.46
C SER A 628 -55.70 37.62 4.84
N LEU A 629 -55.42 36.38 5.26
CA LEU A 629 -54.54 35.46 4.55
C LEU A 629 -55.22 35.18 3.22
N SER A 630 -55.00 36.05 2.24
CA SER A 630 -55.34 35.79 0.84
C SER A 630 -54.80 34.41 0.52
N SER A 631 -55.74 33.50 0.25
CA SER A 631 -55.61 32.05 0.30
C SER A 631 -54.19 31.53 0.06
N CYS A 632 -53.75 30.61 0.91
CA CYS A 632 -52.60 29.70 0.70
C CYS A 632 -52.71 28.83 -0.58
N SER A 633 -53.57 29.19 -1.55
CA SER A 633 -53.76 28.56 -2.85
C SER A 633 -52.49 28.50 -3.71
N GLY A 634 -51.40 29.19 -3.33
CA GLY A 634 -50.10 29.12 -4.00
C GLY A 634 -49.30 27.84 -3.76
N LEU A 635 -49.72 26.96 -2.84
CA LEU A 635 -49.05 25.68 -2.56
C LEU A 635 -49.60 24.49 -3.39
N ARG A 636 -50.56 24.70 -4.31
CA ARG A 636 -51.00 23.64 -5.23
C ARG A 636 -49.92 23.35 -6.27
N LEU A 637 -49.23 22.22 -6.10
CA LEU A 637 -48.37 21.61 -7.12
C LEU A 637 -49.17 21.49 -8.42
N GLY A 638 -48.64 22.06 -9.51
CA GLY A 638 -49.37 22.28 -10.76
C GLY A 638 -50.05 21.02 -11.32
N HIS A 639 -51.39 21.05 -11.36
CA HIS A 639 -52.17 20.17 -12.22
C HIS A 639 -52.65 20.99 -13.42
N ARG A 640 -52.24 20.54 -14.62
CA ARG A 640 -52.71 21.07 -15.90
C ARG A 640 -54.23 20.88 -15.97
N GLN A 641 -54.96 21.98 -16.02
CA GLN A 641 -56.32 21.98 -16.56
C GLN A 641 -56.48 23.22 -17.42
N ASP A 642 -56.65 22.96 -18.71
CA ASP A 642 -57.03 23.92 -19.73
C ASP A 642 -58.33 24.63 -19.33
N HIS A 643 -58.39 25.95 -19.48
CA HIS A 643 -59.48 26.65 -20.18
C HIS A 643 -59.26 28.17 -20.29
N HIS A 644 -59.21 28.60 -21.56
CA HIS A 644 -59.68 29.83 -22.22
C HIS A 644 -59.39 31.25 -21.69
N ASP A 645 -58.65 31.97 -22.55
CA ASP A 645 -58.93 33.28 -23.16
C ASP A 645 -59.54 34.39 -22.30
N SER A 646 -58.71 35.41 -22.03
CA SER A 646 -59.13 36.81 -22.07
C SER A 646 -57.92 37.70 -22.36
N ALA A 647 -57.87 38.19 -23.60
CA ALA A 647 -57.03 39.31 -23.99
C ALA A 647 -57.60 40.62 -23.43
N MET A 648 -56.74 41.55 -23.01
CA MET A 648 -56.77 42.98 -23.40
C MET A 648 -55.78 43.83 -22.57
N SER A 649 -54.83 44.41 -23.30
CA SER A 649 -54.28 45.78 -23.21
C SER A 649 -54.06 46.48 -21.86
N TYR A 650 -52.85 47.01 -21.69
CA TYR A 650 -52.66 48.30 -21.01
C TYR A 650 -51.82 49.28 -21.87
N PRO A 651 -52.14 50.58 -21.81
CA PRO A 651 -51.63 51.62 -22.70
C PRO A 651 -50.33 52.27 -22.18
N SER A 652 -49.61 52.92 -23.10
CA SER A 652 -48.53 53.87 -22.80
C SER A 652 -49.09 55.27 -22.49
N SER A 653 -48.46 55.96 -21.55
CA SER A 653 -48.29 57.44 -21.45
C SER A 653 -47.40 57.70 -20.22
N MET A 654 -46.21 58.30 -20.38
CA MET A 654 -45.92 59.75 -20.30
C MET A 654 -46.24 60.33 -18.90
N ASP A 655 -45.44 61.14 -18.20
CA ASP A 655 -44.19 61.86 -18.47
C ASP A 655 -43.75 62.61 -17.17
N VAL A 656 -42.52 63.14 -17.16
CA VAL A 656 -41.92 64.24 -16.36
C VAL A 656 -41.82 64.15 -14.82
N SER A 657 -40.58 64.23 -14.29
CA SER A 657 -40.10 65.44 -13.57
C SER A 657 -38.68 65.27 -12.99
N GLU A 658 -37.82 66.20 -13.40
CA GLU A 658 -36.40 66.33 -13.08
C GLU A 658 -36.16 67.40 -11.99
N MET A 659 -34.94 67.38 -11.42
CA MET A 659 -34.18 68.45 -10.71
C MET A 659 -34.32 68.59 -9.17
N PRO A 660 -33.29 69.11 -8.45
CA PRO A 660 -31.84 69.16 -8.74
C PRO A 660 -30.91 68.86 -7.53
N VAL A 661 -29.64 68.70 -7.88
CA VAL A 661 -28.43 68.65 -7.02
C VAL A 661 -28.19 69.96 -6.26
N ARG A 662 -27.65 69.88 -5.03
CA ARG A 662 -26.74 70.90 -4.47
C ARG A 662 -25.56 70.28 -3.73
N VAL A 663 -24.37 70.69 -4.20
CA VAL A 663 -23.05 70.55 -3.61
C VAL A 663 -22.82 71.73 -2.66
N LEU A 664 -22.05 71.53 -1.58
CA LEU A 664 -21.31 72.60 -0.92
C LEU A 664 -19.89 72.13 -0.57
N GLU A 665 -18.97 73.08 -0.69
CA GLU A 665 -17.54 72.92 -0.99
C GLU A 665 -16.59 72.86 0.22
N SER A 666 -15.39 72.37 -0.12
CA SER A 666 -14.04 72.51 0.44
C SER A 666 -13.70 73.52 1.57
N SER A 667 -12.73 73.13 2.43
CA SER A 667 -11.44 73.86 2.60
C SER A 667 -10.42 73.10 3.48
N THR A 668 -9.16 73.12 3.04
CA THR A 668 -7.88 72.62 3.62
C THR A 668 -7.30 73.63 4.65
N PRO A 669 -6.05 73.57 5.22
CA PRO A 669 -4.94 72.59 5.15
C PRO A 669 -4.24 72.28 6.52
N SER A 670 -3.30 71.32 6.59
CA SER A 670 -1.93 71.55 7.11
C SER A 670 -1.02 70.30 7.04
N GLN A 671 0.19 70.52 6.51
CA GLN A 671 1.33 69.60 6.49
C GLN A 671 1.98 69.51 7.87
N VAL A 672 2.44 68.31 8.25
CA VAL A 672 3.68 68.12 9.03
C VAL A 672 4.42 66.89 8.49
N SER A 673 5.70 67.08 8.22
CA SER A 673 6.68 66.13 7.72
C SER A 673 7.30 65.27 8.83
N GLY A 674 7.74 64.05 8.51
CA GLY A 674 8.57 63.25 9.42
C GLY A 674 8.87 61.80 9.01
N ALA A 675 9.96 61.63 8.24
CA ALA A 675 10.96 60.55 8.26
C ALA A 675 10.60 59.04 8.09
N ASN A 676 11.04 58.52 6.94
CA ASN A 676 11.64 57.22 6.60
C ASN A 676 11.52 56.00 7.55
N SER A 677 10.97 54.92 6.99
CA SER A 677 11.59 53.58 7.03
C SER A 677 11.30 52.84 5.72
N GLY A 678 12.34 52.32 5.07
CA GLY A 678 12.26 51.70 3.75
C GLY A 678 11.35 50.47 3.71
N GLN A 679 10.44 50.47 2.75
CA GLN A 679 9.78 49.29 2.21
C GLN A 679 9.98 49.31 0.71
N THR A 680 10.72 48.34 0.19
CA THR A 680 10.70 47.96 -1.22
C THR A 680 9.36 47.30 -1.50
N SER A 681 8.34 48.10 -1.81
CA SER A 681 7.06 47.64 -2.35
C SER A 681 7.15 47.59 -3.87
N PHE A 682 6.64 46.53 -4.50
CA PHE A 682 6.26 46.55 -5.92
C PHE A 682 5.53 47.87 -6.20
N GLN A 683 5.92 48.58 -7.27
CA GLN A 683 5.14 49.73 -7.70
C GLN A 683 3.75 49.18 -8.05
N ALA A 684 2.75 49.51 -7.23
CA ALA A 684 1.43 48.91 -7.29
C ALA A 684 0.86 49.04 -8.70
N CYS A 685 0.76 47.93 -9.44
CA CYS A 685 -0.01 47.91 -10.65
C CYS A 685 -1.48 47.99 -10.25
N THR A 686 -2.03 49.21 -10.18
CA THR A 686 -3.40 49.50 -9.72
C THR A 686 -4.48 48.76 -10.51
N LEU A 687 -4.13 48.27 -11.70
CA LEU A 687 -5.01 47.58 -12.64
C LEU A 687 -5.19 46.07 -12.35
N LEU A 688 -4.37 45.46 -11.49
CA LEU A 688 -4.52 44.06 -11.07
C LEU A 688 -4.96 43.99 -9.59
N SER A 689 -6.24 44.24 -9.34
CA SER A 689 -6.82 44.33 -7.99
C SER A 689 -8.14 43.56 -7.87
N VAL A 690 -8.55 43.24 -6.64
CA VAL A 690 -9.81 42.57 -6.34
C VAL A 690 -10.99 43.39 -6.88
N GLY A 691 -11.89 42.74 -7.60
CA GLY A 691 -13.07 43.36 -8.21
C GLY A 691 -12.87 43.82 -9.65
N GLN A 692 -11.63 43.84 -10.17
CA GLN A 692 -11.38 44.14 -11.60
C GLN A 692 -11.98 43.05 -12.49
N ALA A 693 -12.59 43.50 -13.58
CA ALA A 693 -13.17 42.62 -14.58
C ALA A 693 -12.53 42.88 -15.96
N PHE A 694 -12.29 41.80 -16.69
CA PHE A 694 -11.67 41.78 -18.00
C PHE A 694 -12.60 41.04 -18.96
N SER A 695 -12.71 41.52 -20.19
CA SER A 695 -13.52 40.86 -21.21
C SER A 695 -12.73 40.74 -22.50
N GLY A 696 -13.01 39.69 -23.25
CA GLY A 696 -12.40 39.47 -24.56
C GLY A 696 -12.77 38.11 -25.13
N THR A 697 -11.80 37.43 -25.74
CA THR A 697 -12.06 36.23 -26.53
C THR A 697 -11.07 35.11 -26.30
N GLN A 698 -11.53 33.87 -26.46
CA GLN A 698 -10.72 32.65 -26.54
C GLN A 698 -10.99 31.94 -27.87
N ASN A 699 -9.96 31.73 -28.69
CA ASN A 699 -10.08 31.09 -30.00
C ASN A 699 -9.72 29.61 -29.94
N VAL A 700 -10.41 28.74 -30.69
CA VAL A 700 -10.12 27.29 -30.73
C VAL A 700 -9.17 26.89 -31.88
N SER A 701 -9.03 27.71 -32.94
CA SER A 701 -7.96 27.54 -33.94
C SER A 701 -7.71 28.80 -34.78
N SER A 702 -6.56 28.88 -35.46
CA SER A 702 -6.26 29.96 -36.43
C SER A 702 -7.05 29.89 -37.74
N LEU A 703 -7.77 28.78 -37.99
CA LEU A 703 -8.48 28.48 -39.23
C LEU A 703 -10.00 28.76 -39.14
N GLN A 704 -10.56 28.93 -37.94
CA GLN A 704 -11.98 29.27 -37.71
C GLN A 704 -12.08 30.49 -36.77
N LYS A 705 -12.04 31.69 -37.35
CA LYS A 705 -12.19 32.95 -36.58
C LYS A 705 -13.62 33.18 -36.06
N ASP A 706 -14.61 32.49 -36.64
CA ASP A 706 -16.03 32.67 -36.32
C ASP A 706 -16.50 31.87 -35.09
N GLU A 707 -15.61 31.06 -34.49
CA GLU A 707 -15.88 30.24 -33.28
C GLU A 707 -15.14 30.77 -32.02
N ALA A 708 -14.85 32.07 -31.97
CA ALA A 708 -14.25 32.71 -30.80
C ALA A 708 -15.25 32.76 -29.62
N TRP A 709 -14.89 32.16 -28.49
CA TRP A 709 -15.70 32.23 -27.28
C TRP A 709 -15.52 33.59 -26.64
N ARG A 710 -16.62 34.24 -26.24
CA ARG A 710 -16.52 35.47 -25.46
C ARG A 710 -16.21 35.09 -24.02
N VAL A 711 -15.16 35.67 -23.45
CA VAL A 711 -14.69 35.33 -22.11
C VAL A 711 -14.72 36.58 -21.23
N ASN A 712 -15.36 36.46 -20.06
CA ASN A 712 -15.34 37.47 -19.00
C ASN A 712 -14.60 36.93 -17.79
N VAL A 713 -13.55 37.60 -17.34
CA VAL A 713 -12.76 37.23 -16.17
C VAL A 713 -12.98 38.26 -15.07
N ARG A 714 -13.18 37.81 -13.84
CA ARG A 714 -13.26 38.68 -12.66
C ARG A 714 -12.29 38.22 -11.61
N ILE A 715 -11.44 39.13 -11.14
CA ILE A 715 -10.53 38.90 -10.02
C ILE A 715 -11.32 39.00 -8.72
N GLN A 716 -11.27 37.96 -7.90
CA GLN A 716 -11.99 37.85 -6.62
C GLN A 716 -11.04 37.87 -5.42
N GLY A 717 -9.81 37.38 -5.59
CA GLY A 717 -8.74 37.46 -4.61
C GLY A 717 -7.42 37.81 -5.29
N CYS A 718 -6.60 38.63 -4.64
CA CYS A 718 -5.27 39.03 -5.13
C CYS A 718 -4.36 39.28 -3.93
N ASP A 719 -3.32 38.46 -3.81
CA ASP A 719 -2.24 38.58 -2.84
C ASP A 719 -0.92 38.65 -3.61
N LEU A 720 -0.48 39.88 -3.88
CA LEU A 720 0.75 40.14 -4.62
C LEU A 720 2.02 39.78 -3.83
N GLU A 721 1.94 39.69 -2.49
CA GLU A 721 3.10 39.38 -1.64
C GLU A 721 3.47 37.90 -1.75
N HIS A 722 2.46 37.03 -1.71
CA HIS A 722 2.61 35.58 -1.86
C HIS A 722 2.47 35.10 -3.31
N GLY A 723 2.28 36.02 -4.27
CA GLY A 723 2.19 35.72 -5.69
C GLY A 723 0.94 34.91 -6.06
N TYR A 724 -0.17 35.12 -5.34
CA TYR A 724 -1.43 34.38 -5.52
C TYR A 724 -2.56 35.29 -5.99
N LEU A 725 -3.43 34.75 -6.83
CA LEU A 725 -4.65 35.43 -7.27
C LEU A 725 -5.72 34.40 -7.63
N CYS A 726 -6.99 34.75 -7.56
CA CYS A 726 -8.07 33.85 -7.93
C CYS A 726 -9.28 34.61 -8.45
N GLY A 727 -10.14 33.91 -9.18
CA GLY A 727 -11.26 34.55 -9.82
C GLY A 727 -12.18 33.58 -10.53
N THR A 728 -13.16 34.16 -11.22
CA THR A 728 -14.06 33.42 -12.11
C THR A 728 -13.81 33.80 -13.55
N MET A 729 -13.90 32.82 -14.44
CA MET A 729 -13.86 32.99 -15.89
C MET A 729 -15.19 32.48 -16.45
N GLU A 730 -15.93 33.33 -17.15
CA GLU A 730 -17.20 33.00 -17.78
C GLU A 730 -17.00 32.98 -19.31
N ALA A 731 -17.14 31.81 -19.92
CA ALA A 731 -17.15 31.61 -21.35
C ALA A 731 -18.59 31.56 -21.88
N LEU A 732 -18.89 32.45 -22.81
CA LEU A 732 -20.18 32.58 -23.50
C LEU A 732 -20.07 31.99 -24.92
N ASN A 733 -21.19 31.46 -25.42
CA ASN A 733 -21.31 30.85 -26.76
C ASN A 733 -20.44 29.61 -26.97
N VAL A 734 -20.28 28.77 -25.95
CA VAL A 734 -19.58 27.48 -26.07
C VAL A 734 -20.49 26.52 -26.88
N PRO A 735 -20.04 25.94 -28.01
CA PRO A 735 -20.90 25.19 -28.95
C PRO A 735 -21.66 23.99 -28.35
N MET A 736 -21.22 23.48 -27.20
CA MET A 736 -21.80 22.31 -26.52
C MET A 736 -22.54 22.66 -25.22
N ALA A 737 -22.77 23.95 -24.94
CA ALA A 737 -23.46 24.39 -23.72
C ALA A 737 -24.59 25.40 -24.02
N ASP A 738 -25.80 25.07 -23.59
CA ASP A 738 -26.98 25.95 -23.70
C ASP A 738 -26.94 27.14 -22.73
N THR A 739 -25.97 27.17 -21.80
CA THR A 739 -25.78 28.22 -20.80
C THR A 739 -24.31 28.65 -20.74
N PRO A 740 -24.01 29.90 -20.31
CA PRO A 740 -22.64 30.36 -20.10
C PRO A 740 -21.85 29.39 -19.22
N VAL A 741 -20.65 29.02 -19.60
CA VAL A 741 -19.78 28.15 -18.81
C VAL A 741 -18.93 29.01 -17.90
N VAL A 742 -19.13 28.90 -16.60
CA VAL A 742 -18.32 29.61 -15.60
C VAL A 742 -17.34 28.64 -14.97
N THR A 743 -16.07 29.00 -14.86
CA THR A 743 -15.03 28.29 -14.13
C THR A 743 -14.45 29.15 -13.01
N PHE A 744 -14.09 28.52 -11.91
CA PHE A 744 -13.24 29.14 -10.90
C PHE A 744 -11.80 28.74 -11.19
N TRP A 745 -10.90 29.72 -11.14
CA TRP A 745 -9.50 29.54 -11.43
C TRP A 745 -8.65 30.19 -10.34
N GLU A 746 -7.50 29.57 -10.09
CA GLU A 746 -6.44 30.11 -9.24
C GLU A 746 -5.25 30.44 -10.11
N GLY A 747 -4.53 31.48 -9.77
CA GLY A 747 -3.39 31.94 -10.51
C GLY A 747 -2.20 32.19 -9.63
N GLU A 748 -1.04 31.97 -10.22
CA GLU A 748 0.26 32.16 -9.62
C GLU A 748 1.02 33.21 -10.42
N ILE A 749 1.60 34.18 -9.72
CA ILE A 749 2.45 35.22 -10.31
C ILE A 749 3.86 34.65 -10.41
N VAL A 750 4.41 34.67 -11.62
CA VAL A 750 5.75 34.17 -11.90
C VAL A 750 6.78 35.22 -11.51
N ASP A 751 7.61 34.90 -10.53
CA ASP A 751 8.66 35.76 -10.01
C ASP A 751 9.83 34.94 -9.41
N THR A 752 10.84 35.62 -8.88
CA THR A 752 12.00 34.98 -8.26
C THR A 752 11.76 34.53 -6.82
N LYS A 753 10.64 34.91 -6.18
CA LYS A 753 10.39 34.68 -4.75
C LYS A 753 9.46 33.51 -4.50
N ASN A 754 8.35 33.46 -5.23
CA ASN A 754 7.24 32.56 -5.01
C ASN A 754 7.21 31.48 -6.09
N TYR A 755 7.27 31.85 -7.39
CA TYR A 755 7.11 30.88 -8.48
C TYR A 755 7.99 31.15 -9.70
N THR A 756 8.94 30.27 -10.00
CA THR A 756 9.84 30.40 -11.17
C THR A 756 9.14 30.20 -12.52
N PHE A 757 9.82 30.48 -13.64
CA PHE A 757 9.28 30.29 -14.99
C PHE A 757 9.04 28.83 -15.37
N PHE A 758 9.86 27.90 -14.85
CA PHE A 758 9.58 26.47 -14.96
C PHE A 758 8.48 26.06 -14.00
N THR A 759 7.44 25.41 -14.52
CA THR A 759 6.22 25.10 -13.81
C THR A 759 6.43 23.95 -12.81
N GLY A 760 7.13 22.88 -13.22
CA GLY A 760 7.47 21.74 -12.35
C GLY A 760 6.27 20.95 -11.79
N LYS A 761 5.06 21.21 -12.30
CA LYS A 761 3.78 20.60 -11.94
C LYS A 761 2.84 20.60 -13.15
N TRP A 762 1.65 20.02 -13.00
CA TRP A 762 0.63 19.92 -14.06
C TRP A 762 1.14 19.30 -15.37
N GLU A 763 2.07 18.35 -15.24
CA GLU A 763 2.66 17.58 -16.35
C GLU A 763 3.45 18.42 -17.38
N ALA A 764 3.68 19.71 -17.13
CA ALA A 764 4.50 20.58 -17.96
C ALA A 764 6.00 20.29 -17.77
N THR A 765 6.70 20.03 -18.88
CA THR A 765 8.16 19.90 -18.91
C THR A 765 8.83 21.28 -19.08
N PRO A 766 10.11 21.45 -18.69
CA PRO A 766 10.84 22.69 -18.95
C PRO A 766 10.85 23.10 -20.43
N GLU A 767 10.88 22.13 -21.34
CA GLU A 767 10.77 22.36 -22.79
C GLU A 767 9.39 22.87 -23.20
N ASP A 768 8.32 22.38 -22.57
CA ASP A 768 6.96 22.87 -22.79
C ASP A 768 6.78 24.28 -22.25
N ASP A 769 7.33 24.57 -21.06
CA ASP A 769 7.35 25.91 -20.46
C ASP A 769 8.00 26.91 -21.43
N LEU A 770 9.22 26.62 -21.91
CA LEU A 770 9.93 27.48 -22.86
C LEU A 770 9.14 27.68 -24.16
N ARG A 771 8.58 26.59 -24.71
CA ARG A 771 7.76 26.65 -25.93
C ARG A 771 6.53 27.55 -25.77
N HIS A 772 5.97 27.66 -24.57
CA HIS A 772 4.82 28.53 -24.29
C HIS A 772 5.24 29.96 -23.98
N TRP A 773 6.29 30.16 -23.18
CA TRP A 773 6.77 31.50 -22.84
C TRP A 773 7.29 32.27 -24.05
N ILE A 774 7.94 31.61 -25.01
CA ILE A 774 8.42 32.23 -26.27
C ILE A 774 7.27 32.78 -27.13
N LYS A 775 6.03 32.32 -26.93
CA LYS A 775 4.86 32.86 -27.64
C LYS A 775 4.52 34.29 -27.22
N PHE A 776 5.05 34.77 -26.09
CA PHE A 776 4.90 36.14 -25.65
C PHE A 776 6.12 36.97 -26.10
N PRO A 777 5.96 37.96 -27.00
CA PRO A 777 7.09 38.81 -27.41
C PRO A 777 7.76 39.52 -26.23
N SER A 778 6.97 39.87 -25.21
CA SER A 778 7.43 40.44 -23.93
C SER A 778 8.38 39.54 -23.15
N PHE A 779 8.41 38.22 -23.41
CA PHE A 779 9.31 37.30 -22.73
C PHE A 779 10.69 37.19 -23.41
N SER A 780 10.80 37.55 -24.70
CA SER A 780 12.03 37.42 -25.50
C SER A 780 13.30 37.96 -24.82
N PRO A 781 13.28 39.14 -24.14
CA PRO A 781 14.47 39.68 -23.48
C PRO A 781 14.95 38.87 -22.28
N LEU A 782 14.08 38.02 -21.69
CA LEU A 782 14.35 37.25 -20.48
C LEU A 782 14.83 35.82 -20.79
N MET A 783 14.63 35.37 -22.03
CA MET A 783 14.78 33.97 -22.45
C MET A 783 16.16 33.37 -22.14
N ALA A 784 17.23 34.09 -22.45
CA ALA A 784 18.60 33.62 -22.22
C ALA A 784 18.92 33.37 -20.74
N GLN A 785 18.32 34.15 -19.83
CA GLN A 785 18.52 33.99 -18.38
C GLN A 785 17.61 32.89 -17.83
N VAL A 786 16.37 32.79 -18.32
CA VAL A 786 15.47 31.69 -17.94
C VAL A 786 16.01 30.32 -18.38
N GLU A 787 16.61 30.22 -19.57
CA GLU A 787 17.27 28.99 -20.02
C GLU A 787 18.45 28.59 -19.14
N ALA A 788 19.16 29.58 -18.58
CA ALA A 788 20.35 29.33 -17.76
C ALA A 788 20.01 28.88 -16.33
N ASP A 789 19.01 29.46 -15.67
CA ASP A 789 18.72 29.20 -14.26
C ASP A 789 17.23 29.07 -13.87
N GLY A 790 16.32 29.04 -14.84
CA GLY A 790 14.87 29.04 -14.62
C GLY A 790 14.27 30.39 -14.25
N GLY A 791 15.04 31.46 -14.42
CA GLY A 791 14.66 32.84 -14.12
C GLY A 791 14.87 33.22 -12.66
N LYS A 792 15.74 32.52 -11.94
CA LYS A 792 16.01 32.74 -10.50
C LYS A 792 16.85 33.99 -10.24
N SER A 793 17.65 34.43 -11.20
CA SER A 793 18.45 35.66 -11.13
C SER A 793 17.74 36.90 -11.69
N LEU A 794 16.49 36.77 -12.14
CA LEU A 794 15.75 37.87 -12.76
C LEU A 794 15.12 38.84 -11.76
N ASP A 795 15.42 40.13 -11.89
CA ASP A 795 14.68 41.17 -11.19
C ASP A 795 13.49 41.62 -12.03
N LEU A 796 12.29 41.15 -11.66
CA LEU A 796 11.04 41.50 -12.33
C LEU A 796 10.29 42.66 -11.66
N SER A 797 10.82 43.26 -10.59
CA SER A 797 10.07 44.25 -9.80
C SER A 797 9.67 45.49 -10.59
N ASN A 798 10.45 45.82 -11.63
CA ASN A 798 10.25 46.98 -12.52
C ASN A 798 9.98 46.57 -13.98
N TYR A 799 9.67 45.29 -14.23
CA TYR A 799 9.38 44.83 -15.59
C TYR A 799 7.98 45.28 -16.03
N PRO A 800 7.79 45.77 -17.27
CA PRO A 800 6.50 46.31 -17.72
C PRO A 800 5.39 45.26 -17.87
N TYR A 801 5.70 43.98 -17.69
CA TYR A 801 4.78 42.86 -17.81
C TYR A 801 4.85 41.96 -16.59
N ILE A 802 3.69 41.43 -16.19
CA ILE A 802 3.55 40.41 -15.16
C ILE A 802 3.23 39.09 -15.84
N PHE A 803 4.05 38.08 -15.60
CA PHE A 803 3.82 36.72 -16.07
C PHE A 803 3.07 35.93 -15.00
N MET A 804 2.09 35.15 -15.39
CA MET A 804 1.24 34.39 -14.49
C MET A 804 0.92 33.02 -15.10
N ARG A 805 0.48 32.09 -14.26
CA ARG A 805 -0.17 30.84 -14.69
C ARG A 805 -1.53 30.72 -14.05
N TRP A 806 -2.59 30.47 -14.81
CA TRP A 806 -3.94 30.31 -14.30
C TRP A 806 -4.41 28.87 -14.46
N LYS A 807 -4.75 28.21 -13.35
CA LYS A 807 -5.25 26.84 -13.30
C LYS A 807 -6.72 26.85 -12.96
N GLU A 808 -7.54 26.31 -13.85
CA GLU A 808 -8.95 26.09 -13.56
C GLU A 808 -9.12 24.96 -12.55
N GLN A 809 -9.90 25.21 -11.50
CA GLN A 809 -10.11 24.27 -10.40
C GLN A 809 -11.44 23.53 -10.55
N TYR A 810 -12.49 24.21 -11.04
CA TYR A 810 -13.81 23.61 -11.23
C TYR A 810 -14.79 24.49 -12.03
N PHE A 811 -15.75 23.87 -12.73
CA PHE A 811 -16.88 24.55 -13.39
C PHE A 811 -17.96 24.97 -12.40
N VAL A 812 -18.37 26.22 -12.33
CA VAL A 812 -19.36 26.75 -11.39
C VAL A 812 -20.80 26.35 -11.76
N ASN A 813 -21.16 26.22 -13.04
CA ASN A 813 -22.56 26.10 -13.48
C ASN A 813 -22.85 25.11 -14.64
N VAL A 814 -22.00 24.12 -14.91
CA VAL A 814 -22.19 23.23 -16.07
C VAL A 814 -22.76 21.85 -15.68
N GLY A 815 -23.70 21.34 -16.49
CA GLY A 815 -24.26 19.99 -16.40
C GLY A 815 -23.29 18.90 -16.88
N THR A 816 -23.58 17.65 -16.51
CA THR A 816 -22.66 16.50 -16.55
C THR A 816 -22.15 16.04 -17.93
N ASP A 817 -22.70 16.54 -19.05
CA ASP A 817 -22.50 15.92 -20.39
C ASP A 817 -21.90 16.85 -21.48
N CYS A 818 -21.14 17.88 -21.11
CA CYS A 818 -20.64 18.89 -22.07
C CYS A 818 -19.24 18.61 -22.68
N GLY A 819 -18.56 17.53 -22.30
CA GLY A 819 -17.22 17.18 -22.84
C GLY A 819 -16.08 18.15 -22.48
N LEU A 820 -16.34 19.14 -21.61
CA LEU A 820 -15.34 20.13 -21.17
C LEU A 820 -14.42 19.55 -20.10
N THR A 821 -13.14 19.91 -20.16
CA THR A 821 -12.09 19.44 -19.24
C THR A 821 -11.35 20.63 -18.62
N ILE A 822 -10.89 20.48 -17.39
CA ILE A 822 -9.99 21.41 -16.67
C ILE A 822 -8.60 20.80 -16.47
N ALA A 823 -8.22 19.85 -17.33
CA ALA A 823 -6.96 19.12 -17.19
C ALA A 823 -5.74 20.03 -17.38
N GLY A 824 -5.85 21.03 -18.26
CA GLY A 824 -4.79 22.00 -18.58
C GLY A 824 -4.81 23.28 -17.75
N PHE A 825 -3.96 24.23 -18.13
CA PHE A 825 -3.83 25.54 -17.49
C PHE A 825 -3.39 26.59 -18.52
N TYR A 826 -3.48 27.87 -18.15
CA TYR A 826 -3.09 28.99 -19.01
C TYR A 826 -1.75 29.56 -18.58
N TYR A 827 -0.84 29.77 -19.53
CA TYR A 827 0.25 30.74 -19.39
C TYR A 827 -0.33 32.11 -19.71
N VAL A 828 -0.05 33.11 -18.89
CA VAL A 828 -0.69 34.42 -18.99
C VAL A 828 0.35 35.53 -18.85
N CYS A 829 0.25 36.55 -19.69
CA CYS A 829 1.05 37.77 -19.64
C CYS A 829 0.10 38.96 -19.52
N PHE A 830 0.28 39.74 -18.46
CA PHE A 830 -0.45 40.96 -18.18
C PHE A 830 0.43 42.18 -18.40
N SER A 831 -0.09 43.17 -19.12
CA SER A 831 0.58 44.44 -19.39
C SER A 831 0.24 45.46 -18.32
N CYS A 832 1.27 45.95 -17.61
CA CYS A 832 1.07 46.92 -16.54
C CYS A 832 0.66 48.32 -17.04
N SER A 833 0.86 48.62 -18.32
CA SER A 833 0.61 49.94 -18.90
C SER A 833 -0.85 50.15 -19.30
N ASP A 834 -1.52 49.12 -19.82
CA ASP A 834 -2.87 49.20 -20.38
C ASP A 834 -3.85 48.16 -19.81
N GLY A 835 -3.38 47.29 -18.91
CA GLY A 835 -4.20 46.25 -18.28
C GLY A 835 -4.63 45.15 -19.26
N SER A 836 -3.98 45.02 -20.42
CA SER A 836 -4.27 43.94 -21.36
C SER A 836 -3.73 42.60 -20.86
N ILE A 837 -4.49 41.53 -21.09
CA ILE A 837 -4.13 40.16 -20.75
C ILE A 837 -4.04 39.35 -22.04
N SER A 838 -2.92 38.67 -22.22
CA SER A 838 -2.74 37.65 -23.26
C SER A 838 -2.43 36.32 -22.61
N GLY A 839 -2.94 35.22 -23.13
CA GLY A 839 -2.68 33.91 -22.59
C GLY A 839 -2.73 32.78 -23.61
N PHE A 840 -2.12 31.66 -23.26
CA PHE A 840 -2.12 30.44 -24.05
C PHE A 840 -2.42 29.25 -23.14
N TYR A 841 -3.46 28.49 -23.49
CA TYR A 841 -3.78 27.25 -22.80
C TYR A 841 -2.80 26.13 -23.15
N TYR A 842 -2.49 25.29 -22.18
CA TYR A 842 -1.67 24.10 -22.29
C TYR A 842 -2.37 22.91 -21.64
N ASP A 843 -2.43 21.80 -22.37
CA ASP A 843 -2.87 20.49 -21.89
C ASP A 843 -2.01 19.41 -22.61
N PRO A 844 -1.36 18.49 -21.88
CA PRO A 844 -0.50 17.47 -22.47
C PRO A 844 -1.23 16.50 -23.41
N ASN A 845 -2.55 16.34 -23.26
CA ASN A 845 -3.35 15.39 -24.02
C ASN A 845 -4.15 16.06 -25.17
N SER A 846 -3.95 17.36 -25.42
CA SER A 846 -4.74 18.12 -26.39
C SER A 846 -3.90 18.97 -27.34
N SER A 847 -4.38 19.16 -28.57
CA SER A 847 -4.01 20.28 -29.45
C SER A 847 -5.25 20.67 -30.27
N PRO A 848 -5.55 21.97 -30.54
CA PRO A 848 -4.61 23.06 -30.75
C PRO A 848 -4.87 24.37 -29.93
N PHE A 849 -3.96 25.32 -30.14
CA PHE A 849 -3.87 26.69 -29.61
C PHE A 849 -5.18 27.35 -29.20
N GLN A 850 -5.40 27.41 -27.89
CA GLN A 850 -6.36 28.33 -27.30
C GLN A 850 -5.64 29.59 -26.84
N LYS A 851 -5.80 30.65 -27.62
CA LYS A 851 -5.27 31.98 -27.30
C LYS A 851 -6.36 32.76 -26.57
N LEU A 852 -6.02 33.24 -25.37
CA LEU A 852 -6.86 34.11 -24.56
C LEU A 852 -6.39 35.56 -24.76
N GLU A 853 -7.32 36.46 -25.07
CA GLU A 853 -7.05 37.90 -25.19
C GLU A 853 -8.13 38.67 -24.44
N LEU A 854 -7.77 39.45 -23.43
CA LEU A 854 -8.71 40.22 -22.60
C LEU A 854 -8.25 41.67 -22.41
N LYS A 855 -9.21 42.57 -22.20
CA LYS A 855 -8.98 43.98 -21.84
C LYS A 855 -9.79 44.36 -20.61
N SER A 856 -9.30 45.32 -19.82
CA SER A 856 -10.02 45.84 -18.66
C SER A 856 -11.36 46.46 -19.07
N THR A 857 -12.38 46.27 -18.24
CA THR A 857 -13.75 46.75 -18.47
C THR A 857 -14.09 48.01 -17.66
N ASN A 858 -13.12 48.57 -16.93
CA ASN A 858 -13.29 49.82 -16.19
C ASN A 858 -13.20 51.04 -17.09
N ASP A 859 -14.25 51.25 -17.88
CA ASP A 859 -14.66 52.58 -18.34
C ASP A 859 -16.20 52.62 -18.25
N GLY A 860 -16.70 53.34 -17.25
CA GLY A 860 -18.13 53.58 -17.11
C GLY A 860 -18.59 54.61 -18.15
N ARG A 861 -19.72 54.33 -18.82
CA ARG A 861 -20.54 55.30 -19.58
C ARG A 861 -19.95 55.77 -20.93
N ALA A 862 -20.07 54.96 -21.98
CA ALA A 862 -20.42 55.39 -23.35
C ALA A 862 -20.48 54.19 -24.31
N LYS A 863 -21.37 54.29 -25.32
CA LYS A 863 -21.59 53.39 -26.46
C LYS A 863 -22.53 52.19 -26.25
N ALA A 864 -23.80 52.53 -26.00
CA ALA A 864 -24.83 52.07 -26.93
C ALA A 864 -24.75 52.97 -28.18
N GLU A 865 -25.06 52.41 -29.36
CA GLU A 865 -24.92 52.97 -30.72
C GLU A 865 -23.59 52.64 -31.44
N GLU A 866 -23.57 51.50 -32.13
CA GLU A 866 -23.06 51.35 -33.52
C GLU A 866 -23.40 49.94 -34.03
N ALA A 867 -24.52 49.82 -34.75
CA ALA A 867 -24.76 48.90 -35.88
C ALA A 867 -26.28 48.85 -36.20
N VAL A 868 -26.81 49.99 -36.61
CA VAL A 868 -27.88 50.06 -37.62
C VAL A 868 -27.18 50.51 -38.91
N VAL A 869 -27.68 50.05 -40.05
CA VAL A 869 -27.11 50.10 -41.42
C VAL A 869 -26.20 48.89 -41.66
N ASP A 870 -26.69 47.78 -42.22
CA ASP A 870 -27.19 47.74 -43.59
C ASP A 870 -28.45 46.87 -43.73
N GLY A 871 -29.42 47.35 -44.52
CA GLY A 871 -30.66 46.65 -44.81
C GLY A 871 -30.69 46.20 -46.26
N SER A 872 -31.20 45.00 -46.53
CA SER A 872 -32.15 44.75 -47.63
C SER A 872 -32.46 43.27 -47.79
N GLY A 873 -33.77 42.95 -47.76
CA GLY A 873 -34.41 41.82 -48.46
C GLY A 873 -34.07 40.41 -47.96
N THR A 874 -34.98 39.43 -47.89
CA THR A 874 -36.36 39.35 -48.34
C THR A 874 -36.99 38.13 -47.65
N ARG A 875 -38.29 38.21 -47.42
CA ARG A 875 -39.19 37.21 -46.84
C ARG A 875 -39.22 35.86 -47.58
N GLN A 876 -39.46 34.77 -46.83
CA GLN A 876 -40.53 33.75 -47.02
C GLN A 876 -40.33 32.67 -45.94
N ALA A 877 -41.21 32.45 -44.96
CA ALA A 877 -42.62 32.05 -44.94
C ALA A 877 -42.87 30.61 -45.43
N MET A 878 -43.62 29.88 -44.57
CA MET A 878 -44.28 28.57 -44.78
C MET A 878 -43.39 27.32 -44.58
N ALA A 879 -43.87 26.20 -44.05
CA ALA A 879 -45.09 25.85 -43.30
C ALA A 879 -44.86 24.43 -42.76
N ALA A 880 -45.60 24.08 -41.71
CA ALA A 880 -45.71 22.73 -41.17
C ALA A 880 -46.15 21.68 -42.20
N SER A 881 -45.70 20.44 -42.02
CA SER A 881 -46.59 19.27 -41.88
C SER A 881 -45.81 17.97 -41.77
N THR A 882 -45.98 17.30 -40.63
CA THR A 882 -46.35 15.88 -40.48
C THR A 882 -46.21 14.97 -41.72
N SER A 883 -45.54 13.83 -41.56
CA SER A 883 -46.19 12.51 -41.42
C SER A 883 -45.19 11.35 -41.49
N SER A 884 -45.38 10.43 -40.57
CA SER A 884 -44.86 9.07 -40.48
C SER A 884 -45.21 8.15 -41.67
N THR A 885 -44.32 7.20 -41.98
CA THR A 885 -44.59 5.73 -42.15
C THR A 885 -43.26 5.05 -42.52
N LEU A 886 -42.67 4.21 -41.67
CA LEU A 886 -42.87 2.75 -41.53
C LEU A 886 -42.65 1.93 -42.82
N LEU A 887 -41.59 1.10 -42.80
CA LEU A 887 -41.58 -0.36 -43.04
C LEU A 887 -40.10 -0.81 -43.18
N SER A 888 -39.58 -1.60 -42.23
CA SER A 888 -39.21 -3.03 -42.37
C SER A 888 -38.28 -3.31 -43.56
N SER A 889 -37.13 -3.97 -43.44
CA SER A 889 -36.93 -5.28 -42.81
C SER A 889 -35.44 -5.65 -42.70
N SER A 890 -35.17 -6.49 -41.70
CA SER A 890 -34.07 -7.46 -41.49
C SER A 890 -33.08 -7.76 -42.62
N PHE A 891 -31.79 -7.94 -42.30
CA PHE A 891 -31.05 -9.22 -42.36
C PHE A 891 -29.61 -9.07 -41.77
N LEU A 892 -29.23 -10.02 -40.89
CA LEU A 892 -27.89 -10.30 -40.34
C LEU A 892 -27.04 -11.12 -41.36
N PRO A 893 -25.85 -11.67 -41.03
CA PRO A 893 -24.58 -11.05 -40.61
C PRO A 893 -23.37 -11.64 -41.42
N SER A 894 -22.15 -11.15 -41.23
CA SER A 894 -20.96 -11.98 -41.50
C SER A 894 -19.68 -11.54 -40.76
N THR A 895 -19.10 -12.56 -40.14
CA THR A 895 -17.79 -12.70 -39.47
C THR A 895 -16.63 -12.84 -40.45
N LEU A 896 -15.37 -12.60 -39.98
CA LEU A 896 -14.11 -13.36 -40.24
C LEU A 896 -12.86 -12.44 -40.09
N THR A 897 -12.05 -12.57 -39.02
CA THR A 897 -10.74 -13.28 -38.90
C THR A 897 -9.47 -12.42 -39.09
N SER A 898 -8.53 -12.56 -38.13
CA SER A 898 -7.09 -12.12 -38.15
C SER A 898 -6.24 -12.96 -39.14
N PRO A 899 -4.91 -12.73 -39.42
CA PRO A 899 -3.79 -12.66 -38.42
C PRO A 899 -2.46 -11.91 -38.79
N ASN A 900 -1.51 -11.82 -37.81
CA ASN A 900 -0.01 -11.88 -37.90
C ASN A 900 0.79 -10.77 -38.66
N LYS A 901 2.08 -10.41 -38.45
CA LYS A 901 3.19 -10.59 -37.47
C LYS A 901 4.44 -9.80 -37.97
N HIS A 902 5.39 -9.47 -37.05
CA HIS A 902 6.85 -9.16 -37.20
C HIS A 902 7.33 -7.87 -37.92
N HIS A 903 8.24 -7.06 -37.36
CA HIS A 903 9.70 -7.28 -37.40
C HIS A 903 10.54 -6.61 -36.28
N LEU A 904 11.76 -7.14 -36.14
CA LEU A 904 12.81 -6.99 -35.14
C LEU A 904 14.00 -6.15 -35.71
N PHE A 905 14.75 -5.40 -34.89
CA PHE A 905 16.15 -5.01 -35.17
C PHE A 905 17.00 -4.94 -33.88
N ILE A 906 18.29 -5.27 -34.00
CA ILE A 906 19.28 -5.56 -32.93
C ILE A 906 20.61 -4.80 -33.19
N LEU A 907 21.12 -4.07 -32.16
CA LEU A 907 22.51 -3.77 -31.68
C LEU A 907 23.55 -2.98 -32.54
N PRO A 908 24.76 -2.54 -32.03
CA PRO A 908 25.43 -2.67 -30.68
C PRO A 908 26.29 -1.47 -30.08
N ASN A 909 26.66 -1.64 -28.78
CA ASN A 909 27.93 -1.37 -27.99
C ASN A 909 28.66 0.00 -27.81
N SER A 910 29.07 0.32 -26.55
CA SER A 910 30.48 0.43 -26.03
C SER A 910 30.56 0.76 -24.50
N ALA A 911 31.75 0.73 -23.87
CA ALA A 911 32.00 0.28 -22.46
C ALA A 911 32.94 1.15 -21.56
N LYS A 912 33.00 0.82 -20.23
CA LYS A 912 34.05 1.04 -19.14
C LYS A 912 34.17 2.46 -18.51
N SER A 913 34.58 2.73 -17.24
CA SER A 913 35.47 2.08 -16.23
C SER A 913 35.29 2.63 -14.75
N HIS A 914 35.97 2.01 -13.76
CA HIS A 914 35.93 2.23 -12.28
C HIS A 914 36.99 3.21 -11.72
N HIS A 915 36.75 3.84 -10.54
CA HIS A 915 37.79 4.17 -9.52
C HIS A 915 37.26 4.29 -8.06
N ASN A 916 38.10 3.88 -7.09
CA ASN A 916 37.89 3.76 -5.63
C ASN A 916 38.54 4.92 -4.85
N TYR A 917 37.94 5.37 -3.74
CA TYR A 917 38.65 6.07 -2.65
C TYR A 917 38.18 5.64 -1.24
N ARG A 918 39.12 5.66 -0.29
CA ARG A 918 39.11 5.06 1.06
C ARG A 918 39.12 6.19 2.10
N LEU A 919 38.27 6.15 3.13
CA LEU A 919 38.27 7.11 4.25
C LEU A 919 38.43 6.37 5.59
N SER A 920 39.35 6.86 6.42
CA SER A 920 39.66 6.38 7.77
C SER A 920 39.22 7.41 8.82
N PHE A 921 38.57 6.97 9.90
CA PHE A 921 38.19 7.82 11.04
C PHE A 921 39.14 7.61 12.23
N LYS A 922 39.51 8.72 12.89
CA LYS A 922 40.21 8.73 14.19
C LYS A 922 39.31 9.48 15.18
N VAL A 923 38.97 8.84 16.29
CA VAL A 923 38.10 9.38 17.35
C VAL A 923 38.95 10.06 18.41
N GLN A 924 38.53 11.25 18.86
CA GLN A 924 39.04 11.87 20.10
C GLN A 924 37.85 12.42 20.91
N ALA A 925 37.76 12.00 22.16
CA ALA A 925 36.70 12.37 23.10
C ALA A 925 37.05 13.65 23.86
N VAL A 926 36.05 14.50 24.15
CA VAL A 926 36.20 15.68 25.02
C VAL A 926 35.04 15.75 26.04
N LYS A 927 35.40 16.00 27.29
CA LYS A 927 34.58 16.06 28.52
C LYS A 927 33.58 17.24 28.56
N PRO A 928 32.49 17.15 29.34
CA PRO A 928 31.63 18.29 29.65
C PRO A 928 32.14 19.15 30.83
N PRO A 929 31.81 20.46 30.90
CA PRO A 929 32.19 21.38 32.00
C PRO A 929 31.23 21.32 33.21
N PRO A 930 31.61 21.91 34.37
CA PRO A 930 31.02 21.63 35.67
C PRO A 930 29.86 22.54 36.08
N GLY A 931 28.93 22.01 36.87
CA GLY A 931 28.15 22.78 37.84
C GLY A 931 26.67 23.02 37.54
N VAL A 932 25.83 21.99 37.63
CA VAL A 932 24.43 22.09 38.14
C VAL A 932 24.07 20.74 38.79
N GLU A 933 23.86 20.73 40.10
CA GLU A 933 23.26 19.61 40.85
C GLU A 933 21.73 19.78 40.91
N LEU A 934 20.99 18.66 40.90
CA LEU A 934 19.71 18.40 41.62
C LEU A 934 19.09 17.06 41.13
N PRO A 935 18.25 16.36 41.92
CA PRO A 935 18.58 15.53 43.09
C PRO A 935 18.38 14.02 42.85
N LYS A 936 18.99 13.21 43.71
CA LYS A 936 18.91 11.74 43.75
C LYS A 936 17.52 11.25 44.19
N VAL A 937 16.91 10.36 43.40
CA VAL A 937 16.02 9.29 43.89
C VAL A 937 16.33 8.01 43.12
N VAL A 938 16.64 6.94 43.85
CA VAL A 938 16.93 5.58 43.40
C VAL A 938 15.69 4.72 43.71
N PRO A 939 15.25 3.81 42.82
CA PRO A 939 15.52 2.37 43.02
C PRO A 939 15.94 1.68 41.71
N GLN A 940 17.14 1.09 41.67
CA GLN A 940 17.41 -0.34 41.81
C GLN A 940 16.64 -1.24 40.82
N PHE A 941 17.34 -1.73 39.80
CA PHE A 941 17.51 -3.18 39.56
C PHE A 941 18.74 -3.39 38.65
N LYS A 942 19.73 -4.15 39.15
CA LYS A 942 20.95 -4.57 38.45
C LYS A 942 20.67 -5.82 37.61
N PRO A 943 21.20 -5.92 36.38
CA PRO A 943 21.65 -7.19 35.82
C PRO A 943 23.15 -7.41 36.13
N PRO A 944 23.62 -8.65 36.32
CA PRO A 944 25.02 -8.94 36.59
C PRO A 944 25.89 -8.84 35.34
N PHE A 945 27.09 -8.30 35.57
CA PHE A 945 28.27 -8.33 34.70
C PHE A 945 28.85 -9.74 34.56
N LEU A 946 29.47 -10.03 33.41
CA LEU A 946 30.89 -10.40 33.18
C LEU A 946 30.97 -10.85 31.70
N GLY A 947 31.91 -10.46 30.83
CA GLY A 947 33.23 -9.88 31.01
C GLY A 947 34.23 -10.65 30.12
N PHE A 948 35.13 -9.93 29.45
CA PHE A 948 36.35 -10.34 28.71
C PHE A 948 36.32 -10.48 27.17
N THR A 949 36.62 -9.33 26.54
CA THR A 949 37.77 -9.04 25.65
C THR A 949 38.66 -10.19 25.13
N LYS A 950 38.90 -10.22 23.80
CA LYS A 950 40.24 -10.12 23.17
C LYS A 950 40.16 -9.98 21.63
N THR A 951 40.85 -8.94 21.15
CA THR A 951 41.59 -8.76 19.88
C THR A 951 42.06 -10.06 19.20
N ALA A 952 42.37 -10.18 17.92
CA ALA A 952 42.27 -9.42 16.66
C ALA A 952 42.94 -10.35 15.61
N GLU A 953 42.69 -10.09 14.33
CA GLU A 953 43.40 -10.68 13.17
C GLU A 953 43.08 -12.14 12.79
N ILE A 954 42.29 -12.30 11.70
CA ILE A 954 42.66 -13.06 10.51
C ILE A 954 41.91 -12.44 9.31
N TRP A 955 42.63 -12.38 8.20
CA TRP A 955 42.43 -11.61 6.99
C TRP A 955 41.25 -12.00 6.08
N ASN A 956 40.75 -10.99 5.36
CA ASN A 956 40.30 -10.97 3.96
C ASN A 956 39.57 -12.19 3.37
N SER A 957 38.24 -12.09 3.31
CA SER A 957 37.47 -12.22 2.04
C SER A 957 35.97 -12.17 2.35
N ARG A 958 35.34 -10.99 2.28
CA ARG A 958 33.86 -10.84 2.24
C ARG A 958 33.37 -9.39 1.97
N ALA A 959 34.17 -8.54 1.35
CA ALA A 959 33.80 -7.14 1.09
C ALA A 959 32.95 -6.90 -0.16
N CYS A 960 32.47 -7.96 -0.86
CA CYS A 960 31.72 -7.78 -2.11
C CYS A 960 30.17 -7.84 -1.95
N MET A 961 29.63 -8.14 -0.76
CA MET A 961 28.17 -8.29 -0.58
C MET A 961 27.48 -7.19 0.25
N ILE A 962 28.22 -6.29 0.91
CA ILE A 962 27.62 -5.18 1.69
C ILE A 962 27.47 -3.91 0.83
N GLY A 963 28.22 -3.80 -0.28
CA GLY A 963 28.16 -2.67 -1.20
C GLY A 963 26.85 -2.56 -2.00
N LEU A 964 26.15 -3.67 -2.26
CA LEU A 964 24.92 -3.69 -3.07
C LEU A 964 23.64 -3.38 -2.27
N ILE A 965 23.65 -3.59 -0.96
CA ILE A 965 22.51 -3.29 -0.08
C ILE A 965 22.54 -1.81 0.35
N GLY A 966 23.73 -1.20 0.44
CA GLY A 966 23.89 0.23 0.75
C GLY A 966 23.44 1.17 -0.38
N THR A 967 23.74 0.84 -1.64
CA THR A 967 23.33 1.66 -2.79
C THR A 967 21.82 1.66 -3.02
N PHE A 968 21.15 0.52 -2.81
CA PHE A 968 19.70 0.42 -3.01
C PHE A 968 18.88 1.22 -1.98
N ILE A 969 19.43 1.44 -0.77
CA ILE A 969 18.78 2.25 0.27
C ILE A 969 19.05 3.75 0.04
N VAL A 970 20.20 4.12 -0.53
CA VAL A 970 20.54 5.53 -0.81
C VAL A 970 19.82 6.04 -2.06
N GLU A 971 19.61 5.22 -3.10
CA GLU A 971 18.79 5.60 -4.27
C GLU A 971 17.31 5.80 -3.93
N LEU A 972 16.77 5.03 -2.98
CA LEU A 972 15.38 5.15 -2.53
C LEU A 972 15.15 6.38 -1.64
N ILE A 973 16.20 6.92 -1.03
CA ILE A 973 16.15 8.13 -0.19
C ILE A 973 16.41 9.39 -1.04
N LEU A 974 17.24 9.30 -2.08
CA LEU A 974 17.54 10.44 -2.97
C LEU A 974 16.39 10.79 -3.93
N ASN A 975 15.52 9.84 -4.28
CA ASN A 975 14.43 10.11 -5.24
C ASN A 975 13.17 10.74 -4.63
N LYS A 976 13.22 11.25 -3.39
CA LYS A 976 12.10 11.92 -2.72
C LYS A 976 12.48 13.14 -1.86
N GLY A 977 13.49 13.91 -2.26
CA GLY A 977 13.60 15.34 -1.92
C GLY A 977 13.40 15.73 -0.45
N ILE A 978 13.88 14.93 0.51
CA ILE A 978 13.85 15.26 1.94
C ILE A 978 15.28 15.21 2.45
N LEU A 979 16.05 16.27 2.18
CA LEU A 979 16.96 16.92 3.12
C LEU A 979 17.60 18.13 2.43
N GLN A 980 17.39 19.32 3.01
CA GLN A 980 18.09 20.55 2.67
C GLN A 980 19.43 20.53 3.42
N VAL A 981 20.55 20.54 2.69
CA VAL A 981 21.87 20.70 3.30
C VAL A 981 22.05 22.17 3.63
N ILE A 982 22.11 22.50 4.92
CA ILE A 982 22.54 23.81 5.43
C ILE A 982 24.07 23.85 5.28
N GLY A 983 24.56 24.97 4.73
CA GLY A 983 25.84 25.09 4.03
C GLY A 983 27.10 24.70 4.80
N VAL A 984 28.16 24.46 4.02
CA VAL A 984 29.54 24.39 4.48
C VAL A 984 30.29 25.55 3.84
N ASP A 985 30.72 26.45 4.71
CA ASP A 985 31.65 27.54 4.45
C ASP A 985 33.03 26.97 4.06
N VAL A 986 33.56 27.40 2.92
CA VAL A 986 34.94 27.09 2.52
C VAL A 986 35.69 28.40 2.41
N GLY A 987 36.39 28.70 3.50
CA GLY A 987 37.38 29.76 3.56
C GLY A 987 38.49 29.57 2.52
N LYS A 988 38.75 30.66 1.83
CA LYS A 988 39.88 31.04 0.98
C LYS A 988 41.17 30.22 1.16
N GLY A 989 41.80 29.87 0.03
CA GLY A 989 43.25 30.00 -0.11
C GLY A 989 43.95 29.12 -1.13
N LEU A 990 44.31 29.72 -2.29
CA LEU A 990 45.44 29.44 -3.21
C LEU A 990 45.49 28.05 -3.88
N ASP A 991 45.92 27.85 -5.12
CA ASP A 991 46.18 28.66 -6.31
C ASP A 991 46.33 27.64 -7.48
N LEU A 992 46.06 28.11 -8.70
CA LEU A 992 46.14 27.51 -10.05
C LEU A 992 47.44 26.67 -10.37
N PRO A 993 47.60 25.96 -11.53
CA PRO A 993 46.83 26.05 -12.80
C PRO A 993 46.52 24.74 -13.59
N LEU A 994 45.66 24.93 -14.60
CA LEU A 994 45.28 24.14 -15.79
C LEU A 994 44.18 23.09 -15.65
#